data_AF-A0A1F9LXA4-F1
#
_entry.id   AF-A0A1F9LXA4-F1
#
_cell.length_a   1.000
_cell.length_b   1.000
_cell.length_c   1.000
_cell.angle_alpha   90.00
_cell.angle_beta   90.00
_cell.angle_gamma   90.00
#
_symmetry.space_group_name_H-M   'P 1'
#
loop_
_entity.id
_entity.type
_entity.pdbx_description
1 polymer ?
#
loop_
_entity_poly.entity_id
_entity_poly.type
_entity_poly.pdbx_seq_one_letter_code
_entity_poly.pdbx_strand_id
1 'polypeptide(L)'
;MTETSVLNERFHHGLVIGLDVGTAGLGWAVRRGPDLLDLGVLVVPEKVGNLEERRTLRRMRRTIRSRRQRMQQLRAMLTEVGLPSPGANAELDSPAVLRLQALNGEPLRPEELHAALFHLWKHRGWLDAWWKKKTVERTADDEPELTAEQKTAQKEAKETAARIAGLLAAMKDRGCRFACHYLALKEGRWDRTMGCLPRPKPGQAIAPEGHKNLIFPRELLREEFLAIVEAQRERWPTLYVARERILYGAWGEDSHHPAPEAAGRQHRLHGGVWHQRQARFDNRKPGKCVACGVNNVCRADAPEFAEAQRAIVLGNYRVFSAVQGKAVPVGQAALPELADILAKHQAGLKELRALAKTGGYTPLEPGIKKKDQARDLLVQQWADRNGYELLPGQQLTARKLSDGRCAFCRPCLRAVRYEYERTGTIRTFQPLLRRPGESLASARARYVRELRNPLVRQRVEALDRLLDRLERDHGSPAVIVVEAVRSLGLGKKANDDLKKKQATQREEREAARQEAAEHHAAGSQAVLRFRLAKEVGKVCPYCHQPFHADLADAEIEHILPRALGGSDQQVNLTVAHTHCNHEKHDQLPHAAWGEADRWPCLERFAREHFKGLKLQLFLHQGNPEEALALLAPPADLTQTAYIARALRGLCLLRQNWLTPEGRDPSDQPGGPGQFFQLTNGYLTAGIRRCWGLDELLPSALDDEGGKNRHDLRHHALDAAVIACTLPWAAHQPLSRGGWREAPPFGSARREQWRTPFDHLRSQIRARVPDIVPTQKVGTSAKQKMMNTTAYGPRPQRDRKGKETTVLVTRVPLVQLKEKQLNDIYPQVLMRYIAAALSEFRRTHGDEHAFQQKAPNTGKLSPAFVATLHNPGTGRPIHKVHVLGKDPAACREVRPNVFVEYTDATAYLVYPDPKKGRTWAVYLVKPWEKLGQLRASFPTPVYVFQKKQLIEFPREVVVSATNKAQAGKYRFMSCNKNGNVRLCPAHIVQGKEGFLSAGLPYYGFELHIRHLMEALGYGASPPPPAEAGVAAHPRPEPPHPQRRRG
;
A
#
# COMPACT_ATOMS: atom_id res chain seq x y z
N MET A 1 23.15 28.31 -36.41
CA MET A 1 22.54 28.51 -35.08
C MET A 1 22.71 27.21 -34.29
N THR A 2 23.34 27.24 -33.12
CA THR A 2 23.63 26.03 -32.33
C THR A 2 22.35 25.49 -31.67
N GLU A 3 22.24 24.18 -31.43
CA GLU A 3 21.01 23.53 -30.90
C GLU A 3 20.49 24.16 -29.59
N THR A 4 21.38 24.71 -28.76
CA THR A 4 21.06 25.46 -27.54
C THR A 4 20.30 26.77 -27.81
N SER A 5 20.41 27.35 -29.01
CA SER A 5 19.77 28.63 -29.35
C SER A 5 18.25 28.49 -29.56
N VAL A 6 17.77 27.40 -30.16
CA VAL A 6 16.34 27.20 -30.48
C VAL A 6 15.50 26.96 -29.22
N LEU A 7 16.01 26.15 -28.29
CA LEU A 7 15.34 25.94 -27.00
C LEU A 7 15.29 27.24 -26.19
N ASN A 8 16.39 28.00 -26.17
CA ASN A 8 16.45 29.28 -25.47
C ASN A 8 15.48 30.28 -26.09
N GLU A 9 15.45 30.43 -27.41
CA GLU A 9 14.52 31.30 -28.12
C GLU A 9 13.05 30.96 -27.81
N ARG A 10 12.68 29.67 -27.92
CA ARG A 10 11.33 29.19 -27.54
C ARG A 10 10.99 29.41 -26.08
N PHE A 11 11.97 29.27 -25.18
CA PHE A 11 11.78 29.49 -23.75
C PHE A 11 11.62 30.97 -23.40
N HIS A 12 12.35 31.86 -24.08
CA HIS A 12 12.33 33.29 -23.83
C HIS A 12 11.14 33.99 -24.49
N HIS A 13 10.71 33.58 -25.68
CA HIS A 13 9.64 34.27 -26.42
C HIS A 13 8.33 33.48 -26.51
N GLY A 14 8.41 32.15 -26.41
CA GLY A 14 7.26 31.26 -26.52
C GLY A 14 6.44 31.12 -25.24
N LEU A 15 5.33 30.40 -25.35
CA LEU A 15 4.49 30.02 -24.22
C LEU A 15 5.17 28.91 -23.41
N VAL A 16 5.37 29.14 -22.11
CA VAL A 16 5.99 28.16 -21.20
C VAL A 16 5.01 27.77 -20.11
N ILE A 17 4.83 26.45 -19.94
CA ILE A 17 4.02 25.88 -18.86
C ILE A 17 4.96 25.28 -17.81
N GLY A 18 4.91 25.79 -16.59
CA GLY A 18 5.56 25.21 -15.42
C GLY A 18 4.59 24.36 -14.60
N LEU A 19 5.01 23.16 -14.20
CA LEU A 19 4.20 22.22 -13.41
C LEU A 19 4.95 21.76 -12.15
N ASP A 20 4.40 22.08 -10.98
CA ASP A 20 4.78 21.47 -9.71
C ASP A 20 3.87 20.26 -9.46
N VAL A 21 4.44 19.05 -9.49
CA VAL A 21 3.64 17.82 -9.46
C VAL A 21 3.95 17.00 -8.21
N GLY A 22 3.04 17.05 -7.25
CA GLY A 22 3.08 16.24 -6.03
C GLY A 22 2.09 15.07 -6.04
N THR A 23 2.10 14.30 -4.96
CA THR A 23 1.14 13.22 -4.75
C THR A 23 -0.25 13.71 -4.37
N ALA A 24 -0.40 14.86 -3.70
CA ALA A 24 -1.70 15.41 -3.28
C ALA A 24 -2.07 16.77 -3.90
N GLY A 25 -1.09 17.49 -4.45
CA GLY A 25 -1.25 18.83 -5.00
C GLY A 25 -0.54 18.98 -6.33
N LEU A 26 -1.08 19.85 -7.17
CA LEU A 26 -0.53 20.16 -8.48
C LEU A 26 -0.60 21.65 -8.73
N GLY A 27 0.55 22.30 -8.86
CA GLY A 27 0.65 23.69 -9.27
C GLY A 27 0.83 23.80 -10.78
N TRP A 28 0.25 24.82 -11.40
CA TRP A 28 0.59 25.23 -12.75
C TRP A 28 0.85 26.72 -12.82
N ALA A 29 1.73 27.10 -13.74
CA ALA A 29 1.91 28.47 -14.18
C ALA A 29 2.08 28.49 -15.70
N VAL A 30 1.50 29.50 -16.34
CA VAL A 30 1.65 29.76 -17.78
C VAL A 30 2.26 31.14 -17.93
N ARG A 31 3.35 31.24 -18.70
CA ARG A 31 3.95 32.54 -19.03
C ARG A 31 4.26 32.66 -20.52
N ARG A 32 4.41 33.89 -20.99
CA ARG A 32 4.97 34.22 -22.30
C ARG A 32 5.94 35.37 -22.12
N GLY A 33 7.22 35.16 -22.44
CA GLY A 33 8.24 36.12 -22.07
C GLY A 33 8.26 36.38 -20.57
N PRO A 34 8.27 37.66 -20.14
CA PRO A 34 8.24 38.06 -18.73
C PRO A 34 6.83 38.05 -18.11
N ASP A 35 5.78 37.87 -18.91
CA ASP A 35 4.40 38.02 -18.45
C ASP A 35 3.79 36.68 -18.01
N LEU A 36 3.24 36.68 -16.80
CA LEU A 36 2.51 35.56 -16.22
C LEU A 36 1.06 35.62 -16.70
N LEU A 37 0.60 34.60 -17.43
CA LEU A 37 -0.72 34.55 -18.05
C LEU A 37 -1.73 33.79 -17.20
N ASP A 38 -1.34 32.70 -16.54
CA ASP A 38 -2.21 31.89 -15.69
C ASP A 38 -1.40 31.29 -14.53
N LEU A 39 -2.05 31.09 -13.39
CA LEU A 39 -1.46 30.57 -12.17
C LEU A 39 -2.53 29.88 -11.34
N GLY A 40 -2.28 28.66 -10.88
CA GLY A 40 -3.24 28.01 -9.99
C GLY A 40 -2.84 26.65 -9.44
N VAL A 41 -3.77 26.07 -8.69
CA VAL A 41 -3.57 24.81 -7.96
C VAL A 41 -4.73 23.84 -8.19
N LEU A 42 -4.41 22.61 -8.54
CA LEU A 42 -5.34 21.50 -8.69
C LEU A 42 -5.04 20.48 -7.60
N VAL A 43 -5.93 20.40 -6.63
CA VAL A 43 -5.88 19.40 -5.57
C VAL A 43 -6.49 18.11 -6.09
N VAL A 44 -5.65 17.09 -6.20
CA VAL A 44 -6.11 15.75 -6.57
C VAL A 44 -5.94 14.85 -5.34
N PRO A 45 -7.02 14.22 -4.82
CA PRO A 45 -6.93 13.43 -3.60
C PRO A 45 -5.84 12.35 -3.68
N GLU A 46 -4.94 12.32 -2.70
CA GLU A 46 -3.79 11.40 -2.62
C GLU A 46 -4.23 9.92 -2.72
N LYS A 47 -5.36 9.58 -2.09
CA LYS A 47 -5.96 8.24 -2.15
C LYS A 47 -7.11 8.22 -3.16
N VAL A 48 -6.92 7.52 -4.29
CA VAL A 48 -7.96 7.23 -5.30
C VAL A 48 -8.90 6.13 -4.80
N GLY A 49 -9.51 6.34 -3.64
CA GLY A 49 -10.09 5.26 -2.85
C GLY A 49 -9.02 4.27 -2.38
N ASN A 50 -9.24 3.64 -1.24
CA ASN A 50 -8.34 2.61 -0.75
C ASN A 50 -8.50 1.33 -1.59
N LEU A 51 -7.80 1.24 -2.73
CA LEU A 51 -7.89 0.11 -3.66
C LEU A 51 -7.40 -1.19 -3.03
N GLU A 52 -6.46 -1.09 -2.09
CA GLU A 52 -5.99 -2.20 -1.27
C GLU A 52 -7.12 -2.70 -0.36
N GLU A 53 -7.74 -1.82 0.43
CA GLU A 53 -8.91 -2.17 1.25
C GLU A 53 -10.05 -2.73 0.38
N ARG A 54 -10.33 -2.14 -0.79
CA ARG A 54 -11.33 -2.67 -1.73
C ARG A 54 -10.96 -4.07 -2.23
N ARG A 55 -9.68 -4.35 -2.48
CA ARG A 55 -9.18 -5.68 -2.85
C ARG A 55 -9.33 -6.67 -1.69
N THR A 56 -9.00 -6.26 -0.46
CA THR A 56 -9.16 -7.05 0.76
C THR A 56 -10.62 -7.39 1.02
N LEU A 57 -11.52 -6.41 1.02
CA LEU A 57 -12.97 -6.62 1.18
C LEU A 57 -13.54 -7.52 0.06
N ARG A 58 -13.05 -7.38 -1.18
CA ARG A 58 -13.43 -8.28 -2.28
C ARG A 58 -12.94 -9.71 -2.05
N ARG A 59 -11.72 -9.90 -1.55
CA ARG A 59 -11.17 -11.21 -1.16
C ARG A 59 -12.04 -11.84 -0.07
N MET A 60 -12.35 -11.09 1.00
CA MET A 60 -13.22 -11.54 2.09
C MET A 60 -14.62 -11.96 1.59
N ARG A 61 -15.26 -11.14 0.73
CA ARG A 61 -16.56 -11.49 0.13
C ARG A 61 -16.50 -12.79 -0.68
N ARG A 62 -15.43 -13.00 -1.44
CA ARG A 62 -15.22 -14.25 -2.18
C ARG A 62 -15.02 -15.43 -1.24
N THR A 63 -14.23 -15.28 -0.18
CA THR A 63 -14.03 -16.33 0.82
C THR A 63 -15.35 -16.72 1.51
N ILE A 64 -16.15 -15.73 1.94
CA ILE A 64 -17.46 -15.98 2.56
C ILE A 64 -18.40 -16.68 1.59
N ARG A 65 -18.48 -16.21 0.34
CA ARG A 65 -19.32 -16.81 -0.70
C ARG A 65 -18.91 -18.25 -1.00
N SER A 66 -17.62 -18.50 -1.22
CA SER A 66 -17.10 -19.84 -1.49
C SER A 66 -17.33 -20.79 -0.31
N ARG A 67 -17.18 -20.30 0.94
CA ARG A 67 -17.53 -21.09 2.13
C ARG A 67 -19.02 -21.44 2.13
N ARG A 68 -19.90 -20.45 1.94
CA ARG A 68 -21.36 -20.66 1.92
C ARG A 68 -21.77 -21.70 0.87
N GLN A 69 -21.28 -21.54 -0.36
CA GLN A 69 -21.57 -22.44 -1.46
C GLN A 69 -21.10 -23.88 -1.14
N ARG A 70 -19.85 -24.04 -0.67
CA ARG A 70 -19.32 -25.35 -0.26
C ARG A 70 -20.15 -25.99 0.84
N MET A 71 -20.53 -25.23 1.87
CA MET A 71 -21.33 -25.77 2.97
C MET A 71 -22.74 -26.15 2.53
N GLN A 72 -23.34 -25.43 1.58
CA GLN A 72 -24.63 -25.82 0.98
C GLN A 72 -24.51 -27.11 0.18
N GLN A 73 -23.44 -27.26 -0.60
CA GLN A 73 -23.16 -28.50 -1.34
C GLN A 73 -22.90 -29.68 -0.41
N LEU A 74 -22.10 -29.49 0.64
CA LEU A 74 -21.87 -30.54 1.64
C LEU A 74 -23.18 -30.94 2.32
N ARG A 75 -24.03 -29.98 2.69
CA ARG A 75 -25.35 -30.28 3.26
C ARG A 75 -26.17 -31.17 2.33
N ALA A 76 -26.27 -30.81 1.05
CA ALA A 76 -27.00 -31.60 0.06
C ALA A 76 -26.42 -33.03 -0.07
N MET A 77 -25.10 -33.15 -0.21
CA MET A 77 -24.44 -34.46 -0.33
C MET A 77 -24.62 -35.34 0.92
N LEU A 78 -24.61 -34.74 2.12
CA LEU A 78 -24.88 -35.48 3.37
C LEU A 78 -26.34 -35.93 3.45
N THR A 79 -27.28 -35.08 3.05
CA THR A 79 -28.71 -35.46 3.02
C THR A 79 -28.99 -36.59 2.02
N GLU A 80 -28.35 -36.57 0.84
CA GLU A 80 -28.46 -37.64 -0.17
C GLU A 80 -28.00 -39.01 0.35
N VAL A 81 -27.06 -39.05 1.30
CA VAL A 81 -26.57 -40.32 1.88
C VAL A 81 -27.31 -40.72 3.16
N GLY A 82 -28.41 -40.04 3.49
CA GLY A 82 -29.24 -40.36 4.67
C GLY A 82 -28.85 -39.61 5.95
N LEU A 83 -28.05 -38.53 5.85
CA LEU A 83 -27.62 -37.71 6.99
C LEU A 83 -28.26 -36.31 6.93
N PRO A 84 -29.50 -36.13 7.40
CA PRO A 84 -30.19 -34.84 7.41
C PRO A 84 -29.50 -33.83 8.34
N SER A 85 -29.67 -32.54 8.06
CA SER A 85 -29.22 -31.50 8.97
C SER A 85 -30.01 -31.53 10.28
N PRO A 86 -29.37 -31.30 11.43
CA PRO A 86 -30.07 -31.20 12.70
C PRO A 86 -31.11 -30.07 12.70
N GLY A 87 -32.26 -30.33 13.34
CA GLY A 87 -33.28 -29.33 13.61
C GLY A 87 -32.76 -28.21 14.53
N ALA A 88 -33.44 -27.06 14.54
CA ALA A 88 -33.02 -25.89 15.32
C ALA A 88 -32.92 -26.16 16.83
N ASN A 89 -33.73 -27.11 17.34
CA ASN A 89 -33.81 -27.50 18.75
C ASN A 89 -33.18 -28.88 19.02
N ALA A 90 -32.38 -29.42 18.10
CA ALA A 90 -31.75 -30.72 18.30
C ALA A 90 -30.73 -30.62 19.45
N GLU A 91 -30.92 -31.43 20.49
CA GLU A 91 -29.95 -31.60 21.57
C GLU A 91 -28.80 -32.48 21.06
N LEU A 92 -27.68 -31.83 20.73
CA LEU A 92 -26.47 -32.47 20.23
C LEU A 92 -25.30 -32.22 21.21
N ASP A 93 -24.41 -33.19 21.35
CA ASP A 93 -23.13 -32.96 22.03
C ASP A 93 -22.22 -32.05 21.19
N SER A 94 -21.07 -31.68 21.75
CA SER A 94 -20.05 -30.89 21.05
C SER A 94 -19.65 -31.55 19.74
N PRO A 95 -19.57 -30.80 18.62
CA PRO A 95 -19.10 -31.35 17.36
C PRO A 95 -17.69 -31.97 17.41
N ALA A 96 -16.85 -31.60 18.38
CA ALA A 96 -15.56 -32.26 18.60
C ALA A 96 -15.73 -33.67 19.19
N VAL A 97 -16.62 -33.81 20.17
CA VAL A 97 -17.00 -35.10 20.79
C VAL A 97 -17.71 -35.99 19.78
N LEU A 98 -18.68 -35.47 19.03
CA LEU A 98 -19.38 -36.25 17.99
C LEU A 98 -18.43 -36.79 16.92
N ARG A 99 -17.40 -36.03 16.53
CA ARG A 99 -16.35 -36.50 15.61
C ARG A 99 -15.53 -37.63 16.21
N LEU A 100 -15.22 -37.55 17.51
CA LEU A 100 -14.46 -38.57 18.23
C LEU A 100 -15.27 -39.86 18.42
N GLN A 101 -16.54 -39.76 18.81
CA GLN A 101 -17.45 -40.90 18.86
C GLN A 101 -17.60 -41.56 17.49
N ALA A 102 -17.73 -40.76 16.43
CA ALA A 102 -17.81 -41.27 15.07
C ALA A 102 -16.53 -42.04 14.69
N LEU A 103 -15.36 -41.49 15.04
CA LEU A 103 -14.06 -42.10 14.82
C LEU A 103 -13.89 -43.42 15.58
N ASN A 104 -14.39 -43.52 16.80
CA ASN A 104 -14.36 -44.74 17.61
C ASN A 104 -15.35 -45.81 17.16
N GLY A 105 -16.15 -45.55 16.11
CA GLY A 105 -17.19 -46.46 15.67
C GLY A 105 -18.38 -46.52 16.64
N GLU A 106 -18.62 -45.50 17.46
CA GLU A 106 -19.80 -45.43 18.35
C GLU A 106 -21.08 -45.14 17.54
N PRO A 107 -22.25 -45.64 17.99
CA PRO A 107 -23.52 -45.39 17.30
C PRO A 107 -23.94 -43.92 17.46
N LEU A 108 -24.18 -43.26 16.33
CA LEU A 108 -24.60 -41.86 16.26
C LEU A 108 -25.91 -41.74 15.49
N ARG A 109 -26.76 -40.81 15.91
CA ARG A 109 -27.96 -40.43 15.17
C ARG A 109 -27.56 -39.78 13.83
N PRO A 110 -28.41 -39.86 12.78
CA PRO A 110 -28.13 -39.26 11.49
C PRO A 110 -27.73 -37.77 11.58
N GLU A 111 -28.40 -37.02 12.45
CA GLU A 111 -28.17 -35.59 12.68
C GLU A 111 -26.85 -35.30 13.42
N GLU A 112 -26.40 -36.22 14.28
CA GLU A 112 -25.14 -36.13 15.01
C GLU A 112 -23.94 -36.36 14.10
N LEU A 113 -24.01 -37.41 13.27
CA LEU A 113 -22.98 -37.66 12.26
C LEU A 113 -22.93 -36.54 11.21
N HIS A 114 -24.10 -35.98 10.83
CA HIS A 114 -24.15 -34.77 10.02
C HIS A 114 -23.41 -33.61 10.70
N ALA A 115 -23.70 -33.33 11.97
CA ALA A 115 -23.08 -32.23 12.71
C ALA A 115 -21.55 -32.40 12.81
N ALA A 116 -21.07 -33.63 13.04
CA ALA A 116 -19.65 -33.98 13.08
C ALA A 116 -18.93 -33.65 11.75
N LEU A 117 -19.42 -34.20 10.63
CA LEU A 117 -18.83 -34.03 9.31
C LEU A 117 -18.95 -32.58 8.80
N PHE A 118 -20.09 -31.94 9.06
CA PHE A 118 -20.31 -30.55 8.67
C PHE A 118 -19.38 -29.59 9.43
N HIS A 119 -19.12 -29.85 10.71
CA HIS A 119 -18.17 -29.07 11.51
C HIS A 119 -16.73 -29.21 10.99
N LEU A 120 -16.28 -30.43 10.70
CA LEU A 120 -14.94 -30.72 10.15
C LEU A 120 -14.66 -29.87 8.89
N TRP A 121 -15.57 -29.87 7.92
CA TRP A 121 -15.37 -29.16 6.65
C TRP A 121 -15.75 -27.66 6.65
N LYS A 122 -16.50 -27.21 7.67
CA LYS A 122 -16.66 -25.78 7.96
C LYS A 122 -15.32 -25.17 8.39
N HIS A 123 -14.52 -25.93 9.14
CA HIS A 123 -13.21 -25.58 9.67
C HIS A 123 -12.07 -26.38 9.00
N ARG A 124 -12.13 -26.51 7.66
CA ARG A 124 -11.26 -27.35 6.81
C ARG A 124 -9.75 -27.06 6.77
N GLY A 125 -9.20 -26.39 7.76
CA GLY A 125 -7.75 -26.21 7.90
C GLY A 125 -7.04 -25.45 6.77
N TRP A 126 -5.71 -25.45 6.86
CA TRP A 126 -4.79 -24.82 5.92
C TRP A 126 -4.26 -25.84 4.90
N LEU A 127 -4.27 -25.49 3.62
CA LEU A 127 -3.71 -26.32 2.55
C LEU A 127 -2.46 -25.63 2.02
N ASP A 128 -1.35 -26.37 1.92
CA ASP A 128 -0.13 -25.80 1.37
C ASP A 128 -0.26 -25.50 -0.11
N ALA A 129 0.25 -24.32 -0.49
CA ALA A 129 0.13 -23.82 -1.83
C ALA A 129 1.11 -24.54 -2.77
N TRP A 130 0.61 -25.36 -3.69
CA TRP A 130 1.38 -26.11 -4.69
C TRP A 130 2.40 -25.26 -5.48
N TRP A 131 2.14 -23.97 -5.74
CA TRP A 131 3.08 -23.10 -6.44
C TRP A 131 4.35 -22.80 -5.64
N LYS A 132 4.38 -23.08 -4.33
CA LYS A 132 5.58 -23.00 -3.50
C LYS A 132 6.55 -24.17 -3.76
N LYS A 133 6.03 -25.37 -4.07
CA LYS A 133 6.87 -26.54 -4.37
C LYS A 133 7.69 -26.33 -5.65
N LYS A 134 7.07 -25.71 -6.68
CA LYS A 134 7.77 -25.25 -7.89
C LYS A 134 8.86 -24.19 -7.67
N THR A 135 8.82 -23.44 -6.56
CA THR A 135 9.87 -22.46 -6.23
C THR A 135 11.10 -23.14 -5.61
N VAL A 136 10.88 -24.21 -4.83
CA VAL A 136 11.94 -24.98 -4.16
C VAL A 136 12.68 -25.90 -5.13
N GLU A 137 12.00 -26.40 -6.18
CA GLU A 137 12.62 -27.20 -7.25
C GLU A 137 13.44 -26.37 -8.27
N ARG A 138 13.45 -25.03 -8.15
CA ARG A 138 14.32 -24.17 -8.96
C ARG A 138 15.69 -24.08 -8.29
N THR A 139 16.73 -24.41 -9.05
CA THR A 139 18.15 -24.26 -8.66
C THR A 139 18.39 -23.01 -7.82
N ALA A 140 19.09 -23.16 -6.70
CA ALA A 140 19.29 -22.20 -5.60
C ALA A 140 19.83 -20.80 -6.00
N ASP A 141 20.25 -20.61 -7.25
CA ASP A 141 21.02 -19.45 -7.69
C ASP A 141 20.17 -18.21 -8.05
N ASP A 142 18.88 -18.36 -8.35
CA ASP A 142 18.06 -17.23 -8.79
C ASP A 142 16.62 -17.37 -8.26
N GLU A 143 16.34 -16.89 -7.05
CA GLU A 143 14.95 -16.63 -6.64
C GLU A 143 14.51 -15.20 -7.04
N PRO A 144 13.31 -15.02 -7.63
CA PRO A 144 12.74 -13.71 -7.89
C PRO A 144 12.59 -12.91 -6.61
N GLU A 145 12.77 -11.59 -6.72
CA GLU A 145 12.27 -10.70 -5.68
C GLU A 145 10.74 -10.79 -5.65
N LEU A 146 10.22 -11.41 -4.59
CA LEU A 146 8.78 -11.55 -4.36
C LEU A 146 8.12 -10.17 -4.36
N THR A 147 7.00 -10.02 -5.06
CA THR A 147 6.17 -8.80 -4.95
C THR A 147 5.75 -8.58 -3.50
N ALA A 148 5.44 -7.35 -3.09
CA ALA A 148 4.95 -7.07 -1.72
C ALA A 148 3.80 -8.00 -1.31
N GLU A 149 2.89 -8.30 -2.24
CA GLU A 149 1.78 -9.24 -2.02
C GLU A 149 2.25 -10.68 -1.80
N GLN A 150 3.27 -11.13 -2.53
CA GLN A 150 3.89 -12.45 -2.35
C GLN A 150 4.72 -12.49 -1.06
N LYS A 151 5.42 -11.42 -0.69
CA LYS A 151 6.16 -11.28 0.58
C LYS A 151 5.21 -11.38 1.77
N THR A 152 4.11 -10.63 1.77
CA THR A 152 3.08 -10.73 2.82
C THR A 152 2.47 -12.13 2.87
N ALA A 153 2.11 -12.72 1.72
CA ALA A 153 1.56 -14.07 1.68
C ALA A 153 2.56 -15.14 2.16
N GLN A 154 3.86 -14.94 1.89
CA GLN A 154 4.93 -15.82 2.38
C GLN A 154 5.11 -15.68 3.89
N LYS A 155 5.12 -14.46 4.42
CA LYS A 155 5.18 -14.19 5.87
C LYS A 155 3.97 -14.81 6.59
N GLU A 156 2.75 -14.49 6.15
CA GLU A 156 1.51 -15.08 6.68
C GLU A 156 1.58 -16.61 6.66
N ALA A 157 2.13 -17.21 5.61
CA ALA A 157 2.22 -18.65 5.50
C ALA A 157 3.34 -19.27 6.34
N LYS A 158 4.47 -18.57 6.57
CA LYS A 158 5.52 -19.01 7.50
C LYS A 158 5.02 -18.98 8.95
N GLU A 159 4.38 -17.89 9.36
CA GLU A 159 3.71 -17.79 10.66
C GLU A 159 2.65 -18.88 10.82
N THR A 160 1.86 -19.13 9.77
CA THR A 160 0.88 -20.22 9.77
C THR A 160 1.55 -21.58 9.88
N ALA A 161 2.67 -21.82 9.18
CA ALA A 161 3.42 -23.06 9.25
C ALA A 161 4.04 -23.29 10.64
N ALA A 162 4.62 -22.26 11.26
CA ALA A 162 5.13 -22.34 12.63
C ALA A 162 4.02 -22.66 13.64
N ARG A 163 2.85 -22.03 13.50
CA ARG A 163 1.66 -22.34 14.31
C ARG A 163 1.14 -23.76 14.10
N ILE A 164 1.17 -24.24 12.86
CA ILE A 164 0.83 -25.63 12.53
C ILE A 164 1.84 -26.58 13.19
N ALA A 165 3.14 -26.32 13.08
CA ALA A 165 4.19 -27.14 13.68
C ALA A 165 4.06 -27.21 15.21
N GLY A 166 3.86 -26.06 15.87
CA GLY A 166 3.62 -25.99 17.31
C GLY A 166 2.35 -26.73 17.74
N LEU A 167 1.27 -26.65 16.94
CA LEU A 167 0.05 -27.42 17.17
C LEU A 167 0.31 -28.93 17.05
N LEU A 168 0.99 -29.37 15.99
CA LEU A 168 1.29 -30.79 15.76
C LEU A 168 2.20 -31.36 16.85
N ALA A 169 3.18 -30.59 17.33
CA ALA A 169 4.00 -30.96 18.49
C ALA A 169 3.14 -31.13 19.76
N ALA A 170 2.31 -30.14 20.08
CA ALA A 170 1.40 -30.22 21.22
C ALA A 170 0.38 -31.37 21.11
N MET A 171 -0.04 -31.74 19.89
CA MET A 171 -0.87 -32.91 19.65
C MET A 171 -0.08 -34.20 19.91
N LYS A 172 1.15 -34.30 19.40
CA LYS A 172 2.03 -35.46 19.58
C LYS A 172 2.34 -35.72 21.05
N ASP A 173 2.71 -34.68 21.80
CA ASP A 173 3.03 -34.78 23.23
C ASP A 173 1.85 -35.31 24.04
N ARG A 174 0.63 -34.95 23.62
CA ARG A 174 -0.62 -35.40 24.24
C ARG A 174 -1.20 -36.66 23.57
N GLY A 175 -0.45 -37.32 22.69
CA GLY A 175 -0.84 -38.51 21.91
C GLY A 175 -2.14 -38.37 21.10
N CYS A 176 -2.45 -37.17 20.65
CA CYS A 176 -3.61 -36.89 19.80
C CYS A 176 -3.29 -37.21 18.33
N ARG A 177 -3.84 -38.30 17.79
CA ARG A 177 -3.68 -38.66 16.36
C ARG A 177 -4.44 -37.75 15.39
N PHE A 178 -5.68 -37.39 15.72
CA PHE A 178 -6.58 -36.60 14.86
C PHE A 178 -6.96 -35.30 15.53
N ALA A 179 -7.52 -34.35 14.76
CA ALA A 179 -7.90 -33.05 15.30
C ALA A 179 -9.03 -33.16 16.32
N CYS A 180 -9.97 -34.10 16.16
CA CYS A 180 -11.03 -34.36 17.14
C CYS A 180 -10.49 -34.75 18.53
N HIS A 181 -9.42 -35.55 18.64
CA HIS A 181 -8.79 -35.88 19.93
C HIS A 181 -8.36 -34.61 20.66
N TYR A 182 -7.62 -33.73 19.97
CA TYR A 182 -7.08 -32.53 20.58
C TYR A 182 -8.17 -31.50 20.93
N LEU A 183 -9.22 -31.40 20.10
CA LEU A 183 -10.37 -30.55 20.39
C LEU A 183 -11.15 -31.05 21.60
N ALA A 184 -11.45 -32.36 21.67
CA ALA A 184 -12.15 -32.94 22.82
C ALA A 184 -11.31 -32.85 24.11
N LEU A 185 -9.98 -33.00 24.02
CA LEU A 185 -9.04 -32.80 25.13
C LEU A 185 -9.08 -31.36 25.66
N LYS A 186 -9.07 -30.37 24.76
CA LYS A 186 -9.18 -28.94 25.11
C LYS A 186 -10.54 -28.58 25.70
N GLU A 187 -11.57 -29.33 25.34
CA GLU A 187 -12.89 -29.25 25.96
C GLU A 187 -12.97 -30.02 27.29
N GLY A 188 -11.91 -30.67 27.76
CA GLY A 188 -11.91 -31.52 28.97
C GLY A 188 -12.78 -32.76 28.86
N ARG A 189 -13.15 -33.15 27.63
CA ARG A 189 -14.05 -34.27 27.33
C ARG A 189 -13.32 -35.52 26.87
N TRP A 190 -12.00 -35.53 26.85
CA TRP A 190 -11.16 -36.68 26.46
C TRP A 190 -9.81 -36.64 27.16
N ASP A 191 -9.26 -37.80 27.52
CA ASP A 191 -7.87 -38.00 27.92
C ASP A 191 -7.40 -39.41 27.48
N ARG A 192 -6.09 -39.62 27.29
CA ARG A 192 -5.49 -40.91 26.93
C ARG A 192 -5.69 -42.00 27.99
N THR A 193 -5.89 -41.63 29.25
CA THR A 193 -6.12 -42.58 30.35
C THR A 193 -7.58 -43.03 30.45
N MET A 194 -8.51 -42.30 29.81
CA MET A 194 -9.93 -42.58 29.91
C MET A 194 -10.39 -43.48 28.75
N GLY A 195 -10.63 -44.75 29.05
CA GLY A 195 -11.19 -45.73 28.10
C GLY A 195 -12.64 -45.45 27.65
N CYS A 196 -13.32 -44.46 28.25
CA CYS A 196 -14.64 -43.97 27.83
C CYS A 196 -14.81 -42.46 28.12
N LEU A 197 -15.63 -41.78 27.30
CA LEU A 197 -15.86 -40.34 27.40
C LEU A 197 -16.77 -40.02 28.62
N PRO A 198 -16.32 -39.22 29.61
CA PRO A 198 -17.21 -38.80 30.68
C PRO A 198 -18.32 -37.89 30.14
N ARG A 199 -19.58 -38.22 30.46
CA ARG A 199 -20.71 -37.28 30.34
C ARG A 199 -20.52 -36.20 31.40
N PRO A 200 -20.66 -34.90 31.06
CA PRO A 200 -20.59 -33.84 32.07
C PRO A 200 -21.76 -34.01 33.05
N LYS A 201 -21.49 -33.85 34.34
CA LYS A 201 -22.58 -33.68 35.33
C LYS A 201 -23.36 -32.41 34.97
N PRO A 202 -24.71 -32.40 35.03
CA PRO A 202 -25.49 -31.19 34.81
C PRO A 202 -24.96 -30.05 35.70
N GLY A 203 -24.56 -28.93 35.10
CA GLY A 203 -24.05 -27.75 35.83
C GLY A 203 -22.52 -27.60 35.91
N GLN A 204 -21.72 -28.60 35.52
CA GLN A 204 -20.26 -28.46 35.49
C GLN A 204 -19.81 -27.87 34.14
N ALA A 205 -19.64 -26.55 34.10
CA ALA A 205 -19.21 -25.87 32.90
C ALA A 205 -17.69 -25.91 32.73
N ILE A 206 -17.23 -26.68 31.74
CA ILE A 206 -15.83 -26.69 31.34
C ILE A 206 -15.53 -25.34 30.67
N ALA A 207 -14.50 -24.63 31.16
CA ALA A 207 -14.08 -23.36 30.58
C ALA A 207 -13.56 -23.62 29.15
N PRO A 208 -14.20 -23.08 28.09
CA PRO A 208 -13.72 -23.30 26.75
C PRO A 208 -12.44 -22.48 26.56
N GLU A 209 -11.27 -23.12 26.65
CA GLU A 209 -10.08 -22.57 26.01
C GLU A 209 -10.40 -22.39 24.53
N GLY A 210 -10.51 -21.14 24.08
CA GLY A 210 -11.07 -20.84 22.78
C GLY A 210 -10.27 -21.49 21.64
N HIS A 211 -10.94 -22.27 20.78
CA HIS A 211 -10.36 -22.89 19.57
C HIS A 211 -9.89 -21.87 18.50
N LYS A 212 -9.95 -20.56 18.80
CA LYS A 212 -9.80 -19.45 17.85
C LYS A 212 -8.39 -19.33 17.25
N ASN A 213 -7.40 -19.99 17.84
CA ASN A 213 -6.00 -19.94 17.41
C ASN A 213 -5.46 -21.26 16.84
N LEU A 214 -6.26 -22.32 16.76
CA LEU A 214 -5.83 -23.61 16.23
C LEU A 214 -5.92 -23.61 14.70
N ILE A 215 -4.83 -23.97 14.03
CA ILE A 215 -4.78 -24.11 12.57
C ILE A 215 -4.33 -25.53 12.25
N PHE A 216 -5.27 -26.40 11.91
CA PHE A 216 -4.95 -27.76 11.49
C PHE A 216 -4.49 -27.78 10.02
N PRO A 217 -3.50 -28.62 9.65
CA PRO A 217 -3.28 -29.01 8.26
C PRO A 217 -4.56 -29.57 7.66
N ARG A 218 -4.82 -29.30 6.39
CA ARG A 218 -6.02 -29.80 5.72
C ARG A 218 -5.94 -31.31 5.53
N GLU A 219 -4.74 -31.83 5.28
CA GLU A 219 -4.40 -33.24 5.15
C GLU A 219 -4.84 -34.04 6.39
N LEU A 220 -4.51 -33.55 7.59
CA LEU A 220 -4.93 -34.16 8.86
C LEU A 220 -6.46 -34.28 8.97
N LEU A 221 -7.20 -33.26 8.50
CA LEU A 221 -8.67 -33.29 8.51
C LEU A 221 -9.25 -34.24 7.46
N ARG A 222 -8.56 -34.43 6.32
CA ARG A 222 -8.93 -35.44 5.33
C ARG A 222 -8.71 -36.85 5.88
N GLU A 223 -7.58 -37.09 6.53
CA GLU A 223 -7.30 -38.38 7.19
C GLU A 223 -8.33 -38.67 8.28
N GLU A 224 -8.66 -37.68 9.10
CA GLU A 224 -9.72 -37.83 10.10
C GLU A 224 -11.08 -38.13 9.45
N PHE A 225 -11.44 -37.42 8.38
CA PHE A 225 -12.68 -37.69 7.65
C PHE A 225 -12.74 -39.13 7.13
N LEU A 226 -11.67 -39.61 6.48
CA LEU A 226 -11.60 -40.97 5.96
C LEU A 226 -11.67 -42.01 7.08
N ALA A 227 -10.99 -41.78 8.20
CA ALA A 227 -11.03 -42.67 9.36
C ALA A 227 -12.42 -42.74 10.00
N ILE A 228 -13.11 -41.60 10.14
CA ILE A 228 -14.51 -41.56 10.59
C ILE A 228 -15.41 -42.36 9.65
N VAL A 229 -15.27 -42.17 8.34
CA VAL A 229 -16.11 -42.85 7.34
C VAL A 229 -15.85 -44.35 7.32
N GLU A 230 -14.61 -44.80 7.50
CA GLU A 230 -14.29 -46.24 7.61
C GLU A 230 -14.87 -46.83 8.91
N ALA A 231 -14.68 -46.17 10.06
CA ALA A 231 -15.20 -46.64 11.35
C ALA A 231 -16.75 -46.72 11.39
N GLN A 232 -17.42 -45.94 10.56
CA GLN A 232 -18.89 -45.90 10.45
C GLN A 232 -19.44 -46.71 9.27
N ARG A 233 -18.58 -47.40 8.51
CA ARG A 233 -18.92 -48.05 7.23
C ARG A 233 -20.07 -49.05 7.32
N GLU A 234 -20.07 -49.90 8.34
CA GLU A 234 -21.10 -50.93 8.51
C GLU A 234 -22.49 -50.34 8.69
N ARG A 235 -22.58 -49.17 9.35
CA ARG A 235 -23.85 -48.48 9.64
C ARG A 235 -24.26 -47.51 8.53
N TRP A 236 -23.28 -46.93 7.87
CA TRP A 236 -23.48 -45.89 6.84
C TRP A 236 -22.77 -46.27 5.52
N PRO A 237 -23.15 -47.36 4.84
CA PRO A 237 -22.50 -47.82 3.62
C PRO A 237 -22.64 -46.81 2.47
N THR A 238 -23.74 -46.06 2.41
CA THR A 238 -23.96 -44.98 1.43
C THR A 238 -22.96 -43.83 1.60
N LEU A 239 -22.63 -43.46 2.85
CA LEU A 239 -21.60 -42.46 3.16
C LEU A 239 -20.22 -42.97 2.72
N TYR A 240 -19.93 -44.25 2.98
CA TYR A 240 -18.68 -44.88 2.56
C TYR A 240 -18.48 -44.78 1.05
N VAL A 241 -19.49 -45.14 0.25
CA VAL A 241 -19.45 -45.05 -1.22
C VAL A 241 -19.31 -43.59 -1.69
N ALA A 242 -19.97 -42.65 -1.02
CA ALA A 242 -19.96 -41.25 -1.40
C ALA A 242 -18.70 -40.46 -0.98
N ARG A 243 -17.78 -41.04 -0.19
CA ARG A 243 -16.65 -40.32 0.44
C ARG A 243 -15.77 -39.56 -0.55
N GLU A 244 -15.44 -40.16 -1.69
CA GLU A 244 -14.63 -39.59 -2.76
C GLU A 244 -15.36 -38.41 -3.42
N ARG A 245 -16.66 -38.58 -3.69
CA ARG A 245 -17.53 -37.53 -4.21
C ARG A 245 -17.64 -36.35 -3.23
N ILE A 246 -17.72 -36.60 -1.93
CA ILE A 246 -17.75 -35.55 -0.91
C ILE A 246 -16.43 -34.77 -0.90
N LEU A 247 -15.29 -35.47 -0.91
CA LEU A 247 -13.95 -34.88 -0.89
C LEU A 247 -13.65 -34.07 -2.15
N TYR A 248 -13.80 -34.68 -3.32
CA TYR A 248 -13.26 -34.17 -4.59
C TYR A 248 -14.34 -33.68 -5.55
N GLY A 249 -15.60 -34.07 -5.33
CA GLY A 249 -16.72 -33.71 -6.20
C GLY A 249 -16.86 -34.69 -7.36
N ALA A 250 -17.32 -34.21 -8.50
CA ALA A 250 -17.57 -35.04 -9.69
C ALA A 250 -16.30 -35.56 -10.40
N TRP A 251 -15.12 -35.22 -9.87
CA TRP A 251 -13.83 -35.44 -10.54
C TRP A 251 -13.12 -36.73 -10.11
N GLY A 252 -13.59 -37.41 -9.06
CA GLY A 252 -13.12 -38.75 -8.67
C GLY A 252 -11.68 -38.87 -8.14
N GLU A 253 -10.85 -37.83 -8.21
CA GLU A 253 -9.43 -37.90 -7.82
C GLU A 253 -8.93 -36.66 -7.06
N ASP A 254 -7.82 -36.84 -6.31
CA ASP A 254 -7.07 -35.79 -5.63
C ASP A 254 -6.28 -34.92 -6.63
N SER A 255 -7.00 -34.25 -7.53
CA SER A 255 -6.39 -33.38 -8.52
C SER A 255 -5.85 -32.13 -7.82
N HIS A 256 -4.59 -32.19 -7.39
CA HIS A 256 -3.73 -31.04 -7.16
C HIS A 256 -3.51 -30.22 -8.46
N HIS A 257 -3.91 -30.78 -9.60
CA HIS A 257 -3.76 -30.22 -10.93
C HIS A 257 -4.79 -29.13 -11.29
N PRO A 258 -4.38 -28.13 -12.08
CA PRO A 258 -5.28 -27.10 -12.57
C PRO A 258 -6.38 -27.72 -13.43
N ALA A 259 -7.61 -27.24 -13.25
CA ALA A 259 -8.63 -27.39 -14.27
C ALA A 259 -8.07 -26.91 -15.63
N PRO A 260 -8.17 -27.72 -16.71
CA PRO A 260 -7.65 -27.34 -18.02
C PRO A 260 -8.23 -25.99 -18.49
N GLU A 261 -7.43 -25.20 -19.20
CA GLU A 261 -7.76 -23.81 -19.58
C GLU A 261 -9.06 -23.65 -20.36
N ALA A 262 -9.51 -24.70 -21.04
CA ALA A 262 -10.75 -24.76 -21.82
C ALA A 262 -12.04 -24.70 -20.98
N ALA A 263 -11.93 -24.91 -19.66
CA ALA A 263 -13.07 -25.19 -18.84
C ALA A 263 -13.61 -23.90 -18.17
N GLY A 264 -14.62 -23.28 -18.80
CA GLY A 264 -15.14 -21.95 -18.49
C GLY A 264 -15.77 -21.73 -17.11
N ARG A 265 -16.83 -20.89 -17.04
CA ARG A 265 -17.47 -20.51 -15.75
C ARG A 265 -18.12 -21.70 -15.02
N GLN A 266 -18.46 -22.78 -15.73
CA GLN A 266 -19.12 -23.99 -15.20
C GLN A 266 -18.22 -24.81 -14.25
N HIS A 267 -16.89 -24.78 -14.40
CA HIS A 267 -15.92 -25.47 -13.53
C HIS A 267 -15.94 -25.04 -12.05
N ARG A 268 -16.68 -23.98 -11.72
CA ARG A 268 -16.70 -23.36 -10.39
C ARG A 268 -17.65 -24.03 -9.40
N LEU A 269 -18.43 -25.01 -9.85
CA LEU A 269 -19.57 -25.60 -9.13
C LEU A 269 -19.40 -27.10 -8.77
N HIS A 270 -18.41 -27.81 -9.33
CA HIS A 270 -18.35 -29.28 -9.26
C HIS A 270 -17.23 -29.86 -8.38
N GLY A 271 -16.51 -29.03 -7.61
CA GLY A 271 -15.45 -29.50 -6.69
C GLY A 271 -15.99 -29.80 -5.29
N GLY A 272 -15.49 -30.87 -4.67
CA GLY A 272 -15.85 -31.29 -3.31
C GLY A 272 -15.23 -30.41 -2.21
N VAL A 273 -15.34 -30.86 -0.95
CA VAL A 273 -14.94 -30.06 0.22
C VAL A 273 -13.44 -29.77 0.33
N TRP A 274 -12.60 -30.62 -0.28
CA TRP A 274 -11.14 -30.50 -0.36
C TRP A 274 -10.69 -29.30 -1.23
N HIS A 275 -11.43 -29.04 -2.32
CA HIS A 275 -11.00 -28.14 -3.39
C HIS A 275 -10.74 -26.69 -2.94
N GLN A 276 -9.67 -26.08 -3.46
CA GLN A 276 -9.35 -24.66 -3.31
C GLN A 276 -8.99 -24.03 -4.66
N ARG A 277 -9.61 -22.87 -4.94
CA ARG A 277 -9.31 -22.12 -6.17
C ARG A 277 -7.86 -21.67 -6.18
N GLN A 278 -7.13 -22.08 -7.21
CA GLN A 278 -5.74 -21.69 -7.40
C GLN A 278 -5.63 -20.25 -7.94
N ALA A 279 -4.56 -19.55 -7.54
CA ALA A 279 -4.29 -18.20 -8.00
C ALA A 279 -3.49 -18.25 -9.32
N ARG A 280 -3.97 -17.52 -10.34
CA ARG A 280 -3.26 -17.33 -11.61
C ARG A 280 -2.36 -16.10 -11.50
N PHE A 281 -1.05 -16.29 -11.40
CA PHE A 281 -0.07 -15.21 -11.18
C PHE A 281 0.68 -14.78 -12.44
N ASP A 282 0.89 -15.69 -13.39
CA ASP A 282 1.88 -15.60 -14.48
C ASP A 282 1.40 -14.86 -15.74
N ASN A 283 0.08 -14.75 -15.97
CA ASN A 283 -0.45 -14.24 -17.25
C ASN A 283 -1.47 -13.09 -17.17
N ARG A 284 -1.64 -12.43 -16.01
CA ARG A 284 -2.57 -11.29 -15.93
C ARG A 284 -1.91 -9.99 -16.38
N LYS A 285 -2.08 -9.66 -17.67
CA LYS A 285 -1.67 -8.40 -18.30
C LYS A 285 -0.14 -8.18 -18.30
N PRO A 286 0.62 -8.94 -19.09
CA PRO A 286 2.04 -8.61 -19.35
C PRO A 286 2.20 -7.19 -19.90
N GLY A 287 3.37 -6.59 -19.66
CA GLY A 287 3.76 -5.30 -20.26
C GLY A 287 3.73 -5.36 -21.79
N LYS A 288 3.66 -4.21 -22.44
CA LYS A 288 3.85 -4.11 -23.89
C LYS A 288 5.34 -3.92 -24.19
N CYS A 289 5.79 -4.55 -25.26
CA CYS A 289 7.16 -4.43 -25.73
C CYS A 289 7.50 -2.97 -26.06
N VAL A 290 8.63 -2.48 -25.56
CA VAL A 290 9.09 -1.09 -25.77
C VAL A 290 9.36 -0.79 -27.25
N ALA A 291 9.91 -1.76 -27.99
CA ALA A 291 10.27 -1.60 -29.39
C ALA A 291 9.06 -1.55 -30.34
N CYS A 292 8.13 -2.50 -30.24
CA CYS A 292 6.96 -2.59 -31.13
C CYS A 292 5.66 -2.02 -30.56
N GLY A 293 5.58 -1.78 -29.25
CA GLY A 293 4.39 -1.24 -28.58
C GLY A 293 3.13 -2.14 -28.58
N VAL A 294 3.16 -3.30 -29.25
CA VAL A 294 1.98 -4.15 -29.51
C VAL A 294 2.06 -5.50 -28.78
N ASN A 295 3.18 -6.21 -28.96
CA ASN A 295 3.36 -7.55 -28.43
C ASN A 295 3.61 -7.53 -26.92
N ASN A 296 3.23 -8.61 -26.26
CA ASN A 296 3.49 -8.79 -24.84
C ASN A 296 4.98 -9.04 -24.60
N VAL A 297 5.51 -8.48 -23.51
CA VAL A 297 6.91 -8.69 -23.14
C VAL A 297 7.23 -10.15 -22.84
N CYS A 298 8.43 -10.54 -23.23
CA CYS A 298 8.99 -11.87 -23.08
C CYS A 298 9.36 -12.14 -21.63
N ARG A 299 9.26 -13.40 -21.21
CA ARG A 299 9.77 -13.85 -19.90
C ARG A 299 11.30 -13.93 -19.93
N ALA A 300 11.92 -13.73 -18.78
CA ALA A 300 13.37 -13.79 -18.65
C ALA A 300 13.94 -15.22 -18.79
N ASP A 301 13.10 -16.25 -18.61
CA ASP A 301 13.45 -17.66 -18.82
C ASP A 301 13.36 -18.11 -20.29
N ALA A 302 13.01 -17.20 -21.22
CA ALA A 302 12.93 -17.54 -22.63
C ALA A 302 14.33 -17.58 -23.28
N PRO A 303 14.59 -18.54 -24.20
CA PRO A 303 15.88 -18.65 -24.87
C PRO A 303 16.25 -17.38 -25.64
N GLU A 304 15.27 -16.72 -26.28
CA GLU A 304 15.51 -15.47 -27.01
C GLU A 304 16.00 -14.33 -26.11
N PHE A 305 15.65 -14.33 -24.82
CA PHE A 305 16.14 -13.34 -23.87
C PHE A 305 17.62 -13.57 -23.57
N ALA A 306 18.00 -14.80 -23.27
CA ALA A 306 19.39 -15.15 -22.99
C ALA A 306 20.31 -14.82 -24.19
N GLU A 307 19.87 -15.15 -25.40
CA GLU A 307 20.58 -14.82 -26.64
C GLU A 307 20.75 -13.31 -26.85
N ALA A 308 19.65 -12.55 -26.79
CA ALA A 308 19.71 -11.10 -26.97
C ALA A 308 20.53 -10.41 -25.86
N GLN A 309 20.49 -10.93 -24.63
CA GLN A 309 21.30 -10.39 -23.54
C GLN A 309 22.80 -10.61 -23.76
N ARG A 310 23.21 -11.76 -24.32
CA ARG A 310 24.60 -11.98 -24.73
C ARG A 310 25.04 -10.96 -25.78
N ALA A 311 24.22 -10.76 -26.81
CA ALA A 311 24.46 -9.75 -27.84
C ALA A 311 24.61 -8.34 -27.24
N ILE A 312 23.73 -7.95 -26.30
CA ILE A 312 23.78 -6.66 -25.60
C ILE A 312 25.06 -6.48 -24.79
N VAL A 313 25.50 -7.52 -24.07
CA VAL A 313 26.74 -7.46 -23.29
C VAL A 313 27.94 -7.25 -24.21
N LEU A 314 28.05 -8.04 -25.28
CA LEU A 314 29.16 -7.95 -26.21
C LEU A 314 29.18 -6.63 -26.99
N GLY A 315 28.03 -6.17 -27.52
CA GLY A 315 27.95 -4.91 -28.28
C GLY A 315 28.23 -3.66 -27.43
N ASN A 316 28.06 -3.75 -26.11
CA ASN A 316 28.42 -2.68 -25.18
C ASN A 316 29.80 -2.85 -24.55
N TYR A 317 30.48 -3.97 -24.79
CA TYR A 317 31.82 -4.18 -24.26
C TYR A 317 32.81 -3.22 -24.94
N ARG A 318 33.67 -2.61 -24.13
CA ARG A 318 34.67 -1.65 -24.60
C ARG A 318 36.05 -2.11 -24.17
N VAL A 319 37.03 -1.86 -25.02
CA VAL A 319 38.45 -2.09 -24.75
C VAL A 319 39.19 -0.78 -24.94
N PHE A 320 40.26 -0.56 -24.19
CA PHE A 320 41.13 0.58 -24.45
C PHE A 320 42.12 0.20 -25.56
N SER A 321 42.10 0.98 -26.64
CA SER A 321 43.04 0.79 -27.75
C SER A 321 44.20 1.76 -27.55
N ALA A 322 45.39 1.23 -27.31
CA ALA A 322 46.61 2.03 -27.21
C ALA A 322 46.86 2.84 -28.50
N VAL A 323 46.51 2.25 -29.66
CA VAL A 323 46.61 2.89 -30.98
C VAL A 323 45.72 4.12 -31.11
N GLN A 324 44.50 4.08 -30.56
CA GLN A 324 43.54 5.20 -30.65
C GLN A 324 43.51 6.10 -29.40
N GLY A 325 44.26 5.76 -28.35
CA GLY A 325 44.30 6.48 -27.07
C GLY A 325 42.93 6.61 -26.38
N LYS A 326 41.96 5.74 -26.69
CA LYS A 326 40.59 5.84 -26.18
C LYS A 326 39.91 4.47 -26.05
N ALA A 327 38.83 4.46 -25.27
CA ALA A 327 37.91 3.32 -25.21
C ALA A 327 37.15 3.15 -26.54
N VAL A 328 37.22 1.97 -27.12
CA VAL A 328 36.62 1.60 -28.41
C VAL A 328 35.77 0.33 -28.29
N PRO A 329 34.78 0.11 -29.19
CA PRO A 329 34.14 -1.20 -29.33
C PRO A 329 35.16 -2.27 -29.72
N VAL A 330 34.87 -3.52 -29.39
CA VAL A 330 35.66 -4.67 -29.87
C VAL A 330 35.55 -4.77 -31.39
N GLY A 331 36.70 -4.90 -32.07
CA GLY A 331 36.73 -5.02 -33.54
C GLY A 331 35.99 -6.28 -34.02
N GLN A 332 35.36 -6.22 -35.20
CA GLN A 332 34.57 -7.33 -35.73
C GLN A 332 35.37 -8.63 -35.91
N ALA A 333 36.67 -8.55 -36.18
CA ALA A 333 37.55 -9.71 -36.31
C ALA A 333 37.83 -10.42 -34.96
N ALA A 334 37.93 -9.65 -33.86
CA ALA A 334 38.24 -10.16 -32.53
C ALA A 334 37.00 -10.64 -31.74
N LEU A 335 35.81 -10.22 -32.19
CA LEU A 335 34.53 -10.42 -31.52
C LEU A 335 34.06 -11.90 -31.47
N PRO A 336 34.25 -12.75 -32.52
CA PRO A 336 33.84 -14.16 -32.47
C PRO A 336 34.57 -14.96 -31.40
N GLU A 337 35.87 -14.71 -31.22
CA GLU A 337 36.68 -15.39 -30.21
C GLU A 337 36.23 -15.02 -28.80
N LEU A 338 35.98 -13.73 -28.55
CA LEU A 338 35.42 -13.28 -27.27
C LEU A 338 34.03 -13.89 -27.01
N ALA A 339 33.18 -13.95 -28.04
CA ALA A 339 31.85 -14.56 -27.93
C ALA A 339 31.92 -16.06 -27.59
N ASP A 340 32.87 -16.79 -28.16
CA ASP A 340 33.10 -18.22 -27.88
C ASP A 340 33.57 -18.45 -26.43
N ILE A 341 34.52 -17.64 -25.93
CA ILE A 341 34.96 -17.67 -24.53
C ILE A 341 33.76 -17.52 -23.57
N LEU A 342 32.84 -16.59 -23.87
CA LEU A 342 31.67 -16.35 -23.04
C LEU A 342 30.59 -17.44 -23.18
N ALA A 343 30.41 -18.01 -24.37
CA ALA A 343 29.48 -19.12 -24.58
C ALA A 343 29.91 -20.37 -23.78
N LYS A 344 31.20 -20.72 -23.85
CA LYS A 344 31.80 -21.82 -23.08
C LYS A 344 31.79 -21.54 -21.59
N HIS A 345 31.97 -20.28 -21.16
CA HIS A 345 31.71 -19.90 -19.78
C HIS A 345 30.27 -20.21 -19.40
N GLN A 346 29.25 -19.91 -20.19
CA GLN A 346 27.88 -20.29 -19.81
C GLN A 346 27.68 -21.81 -19.68
N ALA A 347 28.28 -22.59 -20.59
CA ALA A 347 28.15 -24.04 -20.64
C ALA A 347 28.89 -24.79 -19.50
N GLY A 348 29.97 -24.22 -18.96
CA GLY A 348 30.57 -24.70 -17.72
C GLY A 348 32.09 -24.81 -17.73
N LEU A 349 32.64 -25.27 -16.60
CA LEU A 349 34.09 -25.31 -16.38
C LEU A 349 34.82 -26.31 -17.30
N LYS A 350 34.16 -27.41 -17.69
CA LYS A 350 34.76 -28.46 -18.54
C LYS A 350 35.13 -27.90 -19.92
N GLU A 351 34.23 -27.14 -20.53
CA GLU A 351 34.43 -26.53 -21.84
C GLU A 351 35.46 -25.39 -21.82
N LEU A 352 35.44 -24.56 -20.77
CA LEU A 352 36.47 -23.53 -20.56
C LEU A 352 37.88 -24.12 -20.47
N ARG A 353 38.04 -25.25 -19.76
CA ARG A 353 39.33 -25.95 -19.67
C ARG A 353 39.78 -26.54 -20.99
N ALA A 354 38.87 -27.04 -21.81
CA ALA A 354 39.20 -27.56 -23.14
C ALA A 354 39.77 -26.45 -24.02
N LEU A 355 39.15 -25.26 -24.01
CA LEU A 355 39.64 -24.09 -24.75
C LEU A 355 41.02 -23.62 -24.28
N ALA A 356 41.26 -23.60 -22.96
CA ALA A 356 42.57 -23.28 -22.40
C ALA A 356 43.66 -24.27 -22.86
N LYS A 357 43.35 -25.57 -22.97
CA LYS A 357 44.33 -26.57 -23.43
C LYS A 357 44.71 -26.44 -24.91
N THR A 358 43.79 -26.01 -25.77
CA THR A 358 44.02 -25.92 -27.23
C THR A 358 44.72 -24.62 -27.66
N GLY A 359 44.78 -23.60 -26.79
CA GLY A 359 45.32 -22.28 -27.12
C GLY A 359 46.77 -21.99 -26.69
N GLY A 360 47.55 -23.00 -26.30
CA GLY A 360 48.93 -22.80 -25.82
C GLY A 360 49.03 -22.18 -24.43
N TYR A 361 48.14 -22.55 -23.50
CA TYR A 361 48.05 -21.91 -22.18
C TYR A 361 48.52 -22.78 -21.01
N THR A 362 49.15 -22.14 -20.03
CA THR A 362 49.60 -22.70 -18.76
C THR A 362 48.41 -23.11 -17.86
N PRO A 363 48.50 -24.22 -17.09
CA PRO A 363 47.41 -24.69 -16.23
C PRO A 363 47.10 -23.72 -15.08
N LEU A 364 45.81 -23.48 -14.84
CA LEU A 364 45.31 -22.75 -13.65
C LEU A 364 45.61 -23.54 -12.35
N GLU A 365 46.15 -22.87 -11.34
CA GLU A 365 46.48 -23.48 -10.04
C GLU A 365 45.25 -24.05 -9.30
N PRO A 366 45.39 -25.11 -8.47
CA PRO A 366 44.27 -25.74 -7.78
C PRO A 366 43.87 -24.96 -6.51
N GLY A 367 42.66 -24.39 -6.46
CA GLY A 367 42.07 -23.94 -5.18
C GLY A 367 41.03 -22.82 -5.22
N ILE A 368 40.82 -22.14 -6.35
CA ILE A 368 40.06 -20.88 -6.38
C ILE A 368 38.73 -21.03 -7.16
N LYS A 369 37.72 -20.14 -7.01
CA LYS A 369 36.39 -20.21 -7.68
C LYS A 369 36.54 -20.38 -9.22
N LYS A 370 36.61 -21.63 -9.69
CA LYS A 370 37.34 -22.07 -10.90
C LYS A 370 36.84 -21.53 -12.25
N LYS A 371 35.60 -21.06 -12.33
CA LYS A 371 34.92 -20.80 -13.61
C LYS A 371 35.02 -19.33 -14.05
N ASP A 372 34.83 -18.39 -13.13
CA ASP A 372 34.88 -16.95 -13.43
C ASP A 372 36.32 -16.47 -13.64
N GLN A 373 37.26 -16.93 -12.82
CA GLN A 373 38.68 -16.60 -12.98
C GLN A 373 39.27 -17.19 -14.27
N ALA A 374 38.87 -18.40 -14.67
CA ALA A 374 39.29 -18.99 -15.93
C ALA A 374 38.81 -18.16 -17.13
N ARG A 375 37.57 -17.66 -17.09
CA ARG A 375 37.07 -16.69 -18.08
C ARG A 375 37.89 -15.42 -18.05
N ASP A 376 38.10 -14.82 -16.88
CA ASP A 376 38.80 -13.53 -16.77
C ASP A 376 40.24 -13.62 -17.30
N LEU A 377 40.93 -14.73 -17.04
CA LEU A 377 42.24 -15.03 -17.61
C LEU A 377 42.20 -15.13 -19.14
N LEU A 378 41.27 -15.92 -19.70
CA LEU A 378 41.10 -16.07 -21.15
C LEU A 378 40.75 -14.75 -21.83
N VAL A 379 39.96 -13.90 -21.17
CA VAL A 379 39.61 -12.56 -21.69
C VAL A 379 40.80 -11.61 -21.61
N GLN A 380 41.62 -11.67 -20.55
CA GLN A 380 42.86 -10.91 -20.48
C GLN A 380 43.83 -11.31 -21.59
N GLN A 381 44.05 -12.62 -21.79
CA GLN A 381 44.91 -13.13 -22.85
C GLN A 381 44.38 -12.83 -24.26
N TRP A 382 43.06 -12.86 -24.43
CA TRP A 382 42.42 -12.39 -25.66
C TRP A 382 42.70 -10.91 -25.90
N ALA A 383 42.58 -10.06 -24.88
CA ALA A 383 42.85 -8.63 -24.99
C ALA A 383 44.31 -8.36 -25.36
N ASP A 384 45.26 -9.01 -24.66
CA ASP A 384 46.69 -8.86 -24.89
C ASP A 384 47.06 -9.23 -26.35
N ARG A 385 46.55 -10.36 -26.87
CA ARG A 385 46.77 -10.80 -28.26
C ARG A 385 46.19 -9.85 -29.30
N ASN A 386 45.11 -9.15 -28.97
CA ASN A 386 44.46 -8.19 -29.86
C ASN A 386 44.93 -6.74 -29.64
N GLY A 387 45.97 -6.53 -28.83
CA GLY A 387 46.52 -5.19 -28.55
C GLY A 387 45.56 -4.28 -27.79
N TYR A 388 44.74 -4.88 -26.92
CA TYR A 388 43.72 -4.22 -26.13
C TYR A 388 44.05 -4.22 -24.64
N GLU A 389 43.74 -3.13 -23.96
CA GLU A 389 43.72 -3.08 -22.49
C GLU A 389 42.28 -3.19 -21.99
N LEU A 390 42.06 -4.00 -20.94
CA LEU A 390 40.74 -4.20 -20.35
C LEU A 390 40.35 -3.00 -19.47
N LEU A 391 39.16 -2.44 -19.69
CA LEU A 391 38.63 -1.40 -18.80
C LEU A 391 38.01 -2.03 -17.54
N PRO A 392 38.31 -1.51 -16.34
CA PRO A 392 37.83 -2.07 -15.08
C PRO A 392 36.31 -1.92 -14.92
N GLY A 393 35.69 -2.88 -14.23
CA GLY A 393 34.28 -2.81 -13.81
C GLY A 393 33.24 -3.14 -14.88
N GLN A 394 33.65 -3.58 -16.08
CA GLN A 394 32.72 -4.08 -17.09
C GLN A 394 32.27 -5.51 -16.79
N GLN A 395 30.97 -5.79 -16.97
CA GLN A 395 30.43 -7.14 -16.84
C GLN A 395 30.47 -7.88 -18.18
N LEU A 396 31.11 -9.04 -18.20
CA LEU A 396 31.27 -9.90 -19.38
C LEU A 396 30.20 -10.99 -19.47
N THR A 397 29.38 -11.20 -18.43
CA THR A 397 28.38 -12.26 -18.41
C THR A 397 26.97 -11.71 -18.44
N ALA A 398 26.13 -12.32 -19.28
CA ALA A 398 24.69 -12.11 -19.22
C ALA A 398 24.16 -12.60 -17.87
N ARG A 399 23.49 -11.71 -17.15
CA ARG A 399 22.81 -12.03 -15.89
C ARG A 399 21.71 -13.06 -16.15
N LYS A 400 21.82 -14.26 -15.58
CA LYS A 400 20.68 -15.19 -15.52
C LYS A 400 19.59 -14.56 -14.66
N LEU A 401 18.38 -14.53 -15.19
CA LEU A 401 17.20 -14.07 -14.48
C LEU A 401 16.16 -15.19 -14.62
N SER A 402 15.89 -15.88 -13.52
CA SER A 402 14.98 -17.02 -13.49
C SER A 402 13.50 -16.62 -13.45
N ASP A 403 13.18 -15.36 -13.22
CA ASP A 403 11.82 -14.82 -13.22
C ASP A 403 11.80 -13.33 -13.59
N GLY A 404 10.62 -12.84 -13.96
CA GLY A 404 10.40 -11.53 -14.51
C GLY A 404 10.20 -11.54 -16.02
N ARG A 405 9.96 -10.35 -16.57
CA ARG A 405 9.77 -10.14 -18.00
C ARG A 405 10.69 -9.01 -18.44
N CYS A 406 11.35 -9.18 -19.57
CA CYS A 406 12.20 -8.13 -20.13
C CYS A 406 11.35 -7.02 -20.75
N ALA A 407 11.95 -5.94 -21.24
CA ALA A 407 11.21 -4.85 -21.88
C ALA A 407 10.73 -5.18 -23.32
N PHE A 408 11.14 -6.32 -23.88
CA PHE A 408 10.96 -6.67 -25.29
C PHE A 408 10.13 -7.95 -25.47
N CYS A 409 9.45 -8.10 -26.59
CA CYS A 409 8.82 -9.38 -26.96
C CYS A 409 9.83 -10.29 -27.68
N ARG A 410 9.50 -11.58 -27.84
CA ARG A 410 10.37 -12.55 -28.55
C ARG A 410 10.80 -12.07 -29.94
N PRO A 411 9.90 -11.60 -30.83
CA PRO A 411 10.32 -11.09 -32.14
C PRO A 411 11.32 -9.94 -32.06
N CYS A 412 11.12 -8.98 -31.16
CA CYS A 412 12.03 -7.84 -31.02
C CYS A 412 13.39 -8.26 -30.42
N LEU A 413 13.43 -9.25 -29.54
CA LEU A 413 14.70 -9.80 -29.03
C LEU A 413 15.50 -10.47 -30.15
N ARG A 414 14.83 -11.21 -31.04
CA ARG A 414 15.47 -11.78 -32.24
C ARG A 414 16.00 -10.69 -33.17
N ALA A 415 15.25 -9.60 -33.34
CA ALA A 415 15.70 -8.46 -34.13
C ALA A 415 16.94 -7.78 -33.52
N VAL A 416 17.00 -7.59 -32.19
CA VAL A 416 18.17 -7.06 -31.49
C VAL A 416 19.40 -7.94 -31.73
N ARG A 417 19.23 -9.26 -31.62
CA ARG A 417 20.29 -10.23 -31.88
C ARG A 417 20.78 -10.12 -33.33
N TYR A 418 19.87 -10.12 -34.30
CA TYR A 418 20.20 -10.03 -35.72
C TYR A 418 20.92 -8.72 -36.08
N GLU A 419 20.48 -7.59 -35.52
CA GLU A 419 21.15 -6.29 -35.72
C GLU A 419 22.58 -6.30 -35.17
N TYR A 420 22.78 -6.90 -34.00
CA TYR A 420 24.10 -7.09 -33.42
C TYR A 420 24.99 -7.99 -34.28
N GLU A 421 24.50 -9.15 -34.72
CA GLU A 421 25.25 -10.07 -35.58
C GLU A 421 25.69 -9.41 -36.89
N ARG A 422 24.87 -8.50 -37.44
CA ARG A 422 25.16 -7.78 -38.67
C ARG A 422 26.10 -6.58 -38.47
N THR A 423 26.01 -5.86 -37.35
CA THR A 423 26.67 -4.54 -37.20
C THR A 423 27.74 -4.50 -36.12
N GLY A 424 27.79 -5.48 -35.23
CA GLY A 424 28.61 -5.43 -34.00
C GLY A 424 28.11 -4.42 -32.97
N THR A 425 27.00 -3.72 -33.22
CA THR A 425 26.45 -2.68 -32.34
C THR A 425 24.96 -2.89 -32.11
N ILE A 426 24.43 -2.33 -31.02
CA ILE A 426 23.00 -2.40 -30.71
C ILE A 426 22.47 -1.00 -30.49
N ARG A 427 21.47 -0.61 -31.27
CA ARG A 427 20.75 0.64 -31.07
C ARG A 427 19.84 0.55 -29.86
N THR A 428 19.79 1.63 -29.08
CA THR A 428 18.85 1.74 -27.95
C THR A 428 17.44 2.00 -28.50
N PHE A 429 16.53 1.06 -28.27
CA PHE A 429 15.13 1.24 -28.67
C PHE A 429 14.42 2.23 -27.76
N GLN A 430 14.22 3.46 -28.23
CA GLN A 430 13.35 4.41 -27.55
C GLN A 430 11.89 3.93 -27.56
N PRO A 431 11.11 4.20 -26.50
CA PRO A 431 9.72 3.80 -26.41
C PRO A 431 8.89 4.23 -27.63
N LEU A 432 8.18 3.28 -28.24
CA LEU A 432 7.19 3.58 -29.27
C LEU A 432 5.92 4.14 -28.62
N LEU A 433 5.74 5.45 -28.69
CA LEU A 433 4.60 6.14 -28.08
C LEU A 433 3.39 6.12 -29.00
N ARG A 434 3.59 6.33 -30.31
CA ARG A 434 2.56 6.28 -31.35
C ARG A 434 2.85 5.12 -32.30
N ARG A 435 1.86 4.25 -32.54
CA ARG A 435 2.02 3.13 -33.48
C ARG A 435 1.86 3.61 -34.93
N PRO A 436 2.44 2.90 -35.92
CA PRO A 436 2.17 3.16 -37.33
C PRO A 436 0.66 3.14 -37.61
N GLY A 437 0.15 4.15 -38.33
CA GLY A 437 -1.28 4.31 -38.63
C GLY A 437 -2.17 4.75 -37.45
N GLU A 438 -1.64 4.88 -36.23
CA GLU A 438 -2.41 5.33 -35.07
C GLU A 438 -2.52 6.87 -35.06
N SER A 439 -3.71 7.42 -34.82
CA SER A 439 -3.87 8.86 -34.60
C SER A 439 -3.28 9.30 -33.25
N LEU A 440 -2.85 10.55 -33.12
CA LEU A 440 -2.31 11.09 -31.86
C LEU A 440 -3.33 10.97 -30.71
N ALA A 441 -4.61 11.24 -30.99
CA ALA A 441 -5.69 11.09 -30.01
C ALA A 441 -5.84 9.63 -29.52
N SER A 442 -5.78 8.65 -30.44
CA SER A 442 -5.83 7.24 -30.07
C SER A 442 -4.60 6.82 -29.26
N ALA A 443 -3.41 7.24 -29.68
CA ALA A 443 -2.15 6.95 -28.98
C ALA A 443 -2.16 7.54 -27.56
N ARG A 444 -2.61 8.79 -27.39
CA ARG A 444 -2.81 9.46 -26.10
C ARG A 444 -3.75 8.68 -25.19
N ALA A 445 -4.95 8.33 -25.68
CA ALA A 445 -5.94 7.58 -24.92
C ALA A 445 -5.42 6.18 -24.52
N ARG A 446 -4.71 5.49 -25.43
CA ARG A 446 -4.07 4.21 -25.17
C ARG A 446 -3.00 4.33 -24.08
N TYR A 447 -2.09 5.29 -24.21
CA TYR A 447 -0.98 5.51 -23.30
C TYR A 447 -1.49 5.69 -21.86
N VAL A 448 -2.46 6.59 -21.65
CA VAL A 448 -3.06 6.84 -20.33
C VAL A 448 -3.77 5.60 -19.80
N ARG A 449 -4.46 4.83 -20.66
CA ARG A 449 -5.15 3.59 -20.27
C ARG A 449 -4.19 2.47 -19.82
N GLU A 450 -2.99 2.42 -20.41
CA GLU A 450 -1.97 1.40 -20.13
C GLU A 450 -1.18 1.68 -18.84
N LEU A 451 -1.25 2.90 -18.28
CA LEU A 451 -0.71 3.21 -16.96
C LEU A 451 -1.37 2.36 -15.87
N ARG A 452 -0.56 1.51 -15.22
CA ARG A 452 -1.02 0.49 -14.27
C ARG A 452 -1.20 1.03 -12.86
N ASN A 453 -0.36 1.98 -12.47
CA ASN A 453 -0.47 2.60 -11.16
C ASN A 453 -1.67 3.57 -11.20
N PRO A 454 -2.73 3.29 -10.41
CA PRO A 454 -3.96 4.07 -10.44
C PRO A 454 -3.77 5.51 -9.97
N LEU A 455 -2.83 5.75 -9.04
CA LEU A 455 -2.50 7.11 -8.58
C LEU A 455 -1.85 7.89 -9.73
N VAL A 456 -0.80 7.33 -10.34
CA VAL A 456 -0.11 7.97 -11.48
C VAL A 456 -1.08 8.21 -12.63
N ARG A 457 -1.89 7.21 -12.99
CA ARG A 457 -2.91 7.36 -14.04
C ARG A 457 -3.89 8.49 -13.72
N GLN A 458 -4.40 8.57 -12.49
CA GLN A 458 -5.35 9.64 -12.12
C GLN A 458 -4.71 11.03 -12.20
N ARG A 459 -3.42 11.15 -11.83
CA ARG A 459 -2.65 12.42 -11.94
C ARG A 459 -2.48 12.80 -13.40
N VAL A 460 -2.05 11.85 -14.25
CA VAL A 460 -1.91 12.07 -15.69
C VAL A 460 -3.25 12.42 -16.35
N GLU A 461 -4.36 11.76 -15.99
CA GLU A 461 -5.71 12.11 -16.49
C GLU A 461 -6.17 13.50 -16.03
N ALA A 462 -5.80 13.92 -14.81
CA ALA A 462 -6.12 15.25 -14.32
C ALA A 462 -5.30 16.33 -15.05
N LEU A 463 -4.01 16.05 -15.27
CA LEU A 463 -3.11 16.90 -16.03
C LEU A 463 -3.48 16.99 -17.51
N ASP A 464 -3.90 15.89 -18.14
CA ASP A 464 -4.33 15.90 -19.54
C ASP A 464 -5.50 16.87 -19.75
N ARG A 465 -6.46 16.90 -18.81
CA ARG A 465 -7.59 17.85 -18.83
C ARG A 465 -7.16 19.28 -18.50
N LEU A 466 -6.20 19.46 -17.60
CA LEU A 466 -5.65 20.77 -17.29
C LEU A 466 -4.95 21.34 -18.53
N LEU A 467 -4.09 20.55 -19.19
CA LEU A 467 -3.43 20.93 -20.44
C LEU A 467 -4.44 21.20 -21.56
N ASP A 468 -5.51 20.39 -21.70
CA ASP A 468 -6.62 20.68 -22.63
C ASP A 468 -7.26 22.05 -22.36
N ARG A 469 -7.39 22.47 -21.08
CA ARG A 469 -7.88 23.82 -20.73
C ARG A 469 -6.83 24.88 -21.09
N LEU A 470 -5.60 24.74 -20.60
CA LEU A 470 -4.56 25.75 -20.78
C LEU A 470 -4.24 25.99 -22.26
N GLU A 471 -4.26 24.94 -23.09
CA GLU A 471 -4.05 25.07 -24.53
C GLU A 471 -5.21 25.77 -25.24
N ARG A 472 -6.45 25.58 -24.78
CA ARG A 472 -7.60 26.35 -25.29
C ARG A 472 -7.54 27.82 -24.91
N ASP A 473 -7.15 28.10 -23.66
CA ASP A 473 -7.16 29.45 -23.10
C ASP A 473 -5.96 30.28 -23.61
N HIS A 474 -4.78 29.67 -23.81
CA HIS A 474 -3.51 30.37 -24.08
C HIS A 474 -2.74 29.93 -25.34
N GLY A 475 -3.18 28.85 -26.00
CA GLY A 475 -2.51 28.25 -27.15
C GLY A 475 -1.52 27.13 -26.79
N SER A 476 -0.92 26.51 -27.82
CA SER A 476 0.03 25.40 -27.64
C SER A 476 1.34 25.85 -26.97
N PRO A 477 1.86 25.07 -25.99
CA PRO A 477 3.11 25.40 -25.33
C PRO A 477 4.32 25.21 -26.24
N ALA A 478 5.24 26.18 -26.20
CA ALA A 478 6.55 26.07 -26.82
C ALA A 478 7.51 25.22 -25.97
N VAL A 479 7.39 25.31 -24.64
CA VAL A 479 8.17 24.53 -23.66
C VAL A 479 7.28 24.13 -22.48
N ILE A 480 7.47 22.90 -21.97
CA ILE A 480 6.85 22.44 -20.72
C ILE A 480 7.97 22.10 -19.75
N VAL A 481 7.93 22.68 -18.54
CA VAL A 481 8.90 22.43 -17.47
C VAL A 481 8.19 21.76 -16.30
N VAL A 482 8.72 20.64 -15.82
CA VAL A 482 8.12 19.88 -14.71
C VAL A 482 9.13 19.73 -13.59
N GLU A 483 8.74 20.03 -12.35
CA GLU A 483 9.54 19.63 -11.20
C GLU A 483 9.40 18.12 -10.96
N ALA A 484 10.54 17.43 -10.90
CA ALA A 484 10.60 16.03 -10.58
C ALA A 484 11.82 15.74 -9.71
N VAL A 485 11.81 14.57 -9.08
CA VAL A 485 13.00 14.07 -8.38
C VAL A 485 14.05 13.70 -9.41
N ARG A 486 14.90 14.66 -9.76
CA ARG A 486 16.22 14.37 -10.33
C ARG A 486 17.13 14.02 -9.17
N SER A 487 17.80 12.88 -9.23
CA SER A 487 19.20 12.90 -8.81
C SER A 487 19.89 13.83 -9.79
N LEU A 488 19.98 15.13 -9.48
CA LEU A 488 20.96 15.98 -10.16
C LEU A 488 22.25 15.19 -10.19
N GLY A 489 22.85 15.05 -11.37
CA GLY A 489 24.03 14.21 -11.58
C GLY A 489 24.98 14.45 -10.43
N LEU A 490 25.10 13.45 -9.56
CA LEU A 490 25.93 13.54 -8.38
C LEU A 490 27.30 14.01 -8.84
N GLY A 491 27.95 14.88 -8.05
CA GLY A 491 29.38 15.19 -8.19
C GLY A 491 30.15 13.93 -8.59
N LYS A 492 31.18 13.98 -9.46
CA LYS A 492 31.96 12.78 -9.82
C LYS A 492 32.29 11.94 -8.57
N LYS A 493 32.81 12.60 -7.53
CA LYS A 493 33.02 12.05 -6.18
C LYS A 493 31.76 11.43 -5.55
N ALA A 494 30.65 12.16 -5.47
CA ALA A 494 29.41 11.64 -4.86
C ALA A 494 28.78 10.48 -5.67
N ASN A 495 28.95 10.46 -7.00
CA ASN A 495 28.53 9.36 -7.87
C ASN A 495 29.44 8.14 -7.67
N ASP A 496 30.75 8.35 -7.57
CA ASP A 496 31.73 7.31 -7.29
C ASP A 496 31.54 6.74 -5.88
N ASP A 497 31.26 7.58 -4.88
CA ASP A 497 30.89 7.18 -3.52
C ASP A 497 29.58 6.37 -3.52
N LEU A 498 28.58 6.79 -4.32
CA LEU A 498 27.34 6.04 -4.47
C LEU A 498 27.59 4.69 -5.14
N LYS A 499 28.38 4.63 -6.22
CA LYS A 499 28.76 3.39 -6.90
C LYS A 499 29.52 2.46 -5.95
N LYS A 500 30.47 3.00 -5.18
CA LYS A 500 31.22 2.26 -4.16
C LYS A 500 30.29 1.71 -3.09
N LYS A 501 29.40 2.54 -2.52
CA LYS A 501 28.36 2.10 -1.58
C LYS A 501 27.47 1.01 -2.18
N GLN A 502 27.03 1.15 -3.43
CA GLN A 502 26.22 0.13 -4.10
C GLN A 502 27.01 -1.16 -4.35
N ALA A 503 28.30 -1.08 -4.68
CA ALA A 503 29.17 -2.24 -4.84
C ALA A 503 29.34 -2.98 -3.50
N THR A 504 29.71 -2.27 -2.43
CA THR A 504 29.82 -2.85 -1.08
C THR A 504 28.49 -3.47 -0.62
N GLN A 505 27.35 -2.81 -0.85
CA GLN A 505 26.04 -3.38 -0.54
C GLN A 505 25.70 -4.63 -1.36
N ARG A 506 26.23 -4.75 -2.58
CA ARG A 506 26.07 -5.96 -3.41
C ARG A 506 26.93 -7.09 -2.87
N GLU A 507 28.19 -6.81 -2.55
CA GLU A 507 29.11 -7.78 -1.93
C GLU A 507 28.55 -8.29 -0.59
N GLU A 508 28.08 -7.41 0.28
CA GLU A 508 27.41 -7.76 1.54
C GLU A 508 26.19 -8.67 1.32
N ARG A 509 25.36 -8.38 0.30
CA ARG A 509 24.18 -9.19 -0.01
C ARG A 509 24.55 -10.56 -0.56
N GLU A 510 25.60 -10.64 -1.37
CA GLU A 510 26.06 -11.90 -1.95
C GLU A 510 26.74 -12.78 -0.89
N ALA A 511 27.53 -12.19 0.02
CA ALA A 511 28.09 -12.89 1.18
C ALA A 511 26.98 -13.42 2.10
N ALA A 512 26.00 -12.58 2.45
CA ALA A 512 24.85 -13.00 3.26
C ALA A 512 23.99 -14.08 2.56
N ARG A 513 23.98 -14.10 1.22
CA ARG A 513 23.32 -15.16 0.44
C ARG A 513 24.07 -16.48 0.51
N GLN A 514 25.40 -16.44 0.39
CA GLN A 514 26.25 -17.63 0.53
C GLN A 514 26.10 -18.25 1.92
N GLU A 515 26.20 -17.42 2.96
CA GLU A 515 26.03 -17.85 4.35
C GLU A 515 24.61 -18.42 4.60
N ALA A 516 23.58 -17.76 4.07
CA ALA A 516 22.22 -18.30 4.16
C ALA A 516 22.09 -19.67 3.46
N ALA A 517 22.72 -19.84 2.29
CA ALA A 517 22.68 -21.10 1.53
C ALA A 517 23.42 -22.24 2.26
N GLU A 518 24.54 -21.95 2.91
CA GLU A 518 25.28 -22.90 3.77
C GLU A 518 24.41 -23.45 4.91
N HIS A 519 23.49 -22.62 5.42
CA HIS A 519 22.51 -23.00 6.44
C HIS A 519 21.16 -23.48 5.87
N HIS A 520 21.11 -23.85 4.58
CA HIS A 520 19.88 -24.27 3.88
C HIS A 520 18.72 -23.25 3.96
N ALA A 521 19.04 -21.97 4.19
CA ALA A 521 18.10 -20.87 4.25
C ALA A 521 18.05 -20.12 2.90
N ALA A 522 16.90 -20.16 2.22
CA ALA A 522 16.72 -19.52 0.92
C ALA A 522 15.83 -18.26 0.97
N GLY A 523 16.05 -17.39 -0.01
CA GLY A 523 15.18 -16.25 -0.33
C GLY A 523 15.59 -14.89 0.25
N SER A 524 15.03 -13.82 -0.30
CA SER A 524 15.46 -12.42 0.00
C SER A 524 15.36 -12.04 1.49
N GLN A 525 14.45 -12.67 2.24
CA GLN A 525 14.28 -12.47 3.67
C GLN A 525 15.34 -13.20 4.50
N ALA A 526 15.81 -14.37 4.05
CA ALA A 526 16.95 -15.03 4.68
C ALA A 526 18.20 -14.17 4.49
N VAL A 527 18.47 -13.71 3.26
CA VAL A 527 19.58 -12.79 2.97
C VAL A 527 19.50 -11.52 3.83
N LEU A 528 18.31 -10.94 4.00
CA LEU A 528 18.13 -9.77 4.85
C LEU A 528 18.36 -10.08 6.34
N ARG A 529 17.90 -11.23 6.85
CA ARG A 529 18.16 -11.67 8.23
C ARG A 529 19.65 -11.84 8.49
N PHE A 530 20.36 -12.57 7.64
CA PHE A 530 21.81 -12.76 7.76
C PHE A 530 22.56 -11.42 7.71
N ARG A 531 22.15 -10.53 6.81
CA ARG A 531 22.74 -9.19 6.73
C ARG A 531 22.52 -8.35 7.98
N LEU A 532 21.29 -8.34 8.52
CA LEU A 532 20.96 -7.60 9.74
C LEU A 532 21.60 -8.24 10.98
N ALA A 533 21.67 -9.58 11.05
CA ALA A 533 22.36 -10.28 12.13
C ALA A 533 23.85 -9.93 12.15
N LYS A 534 24.50 -9.85 10.99
CA LYS A 534 25.90 -9.42 10.89
C LYS A 534 26.12 -7.98 11.38
N GLU A 535 25.16 -7.08 11.15
CA GLU A 535 25.20 -5.69 11.66
C GLU A 535 25.27 -5.65 13.19
N VAL A 536 24.57 -6.55 13.86
CA VAL A 536 24.48 -6.64 15.33
C VAL A 536 25.39 -7.72 15.93
N GLY A 537 26.42 -8.15 15.19
CA GLY A 537 27.38 -9.16 15.68
C GLY A 537 26.77 -10.54 15.97
N LYS A 538 25.65 -10.88 15.33
CA LYS A 538 24.83 -12.09 15.55
C LYS A 538 24.30 -12.23 16.99
N VAL A 539 24.14 -11.11 17.68
CA VAL A 539 23.55 -11.04 19.01
C VAL A 539 22.24 -10.25 18.96
N CYS A 540 21.23 -10.71 19.69
CA CYS A 540 19.95 -10.02 19.76
C CYS A 540 20.10 -8.65 20.44
N PRO A 541 19.68 -7.53 19.82
CA PRO A 541 19.79 -6.19 20.40
C PRO A 541 18.95 -5.95 21.67
N TYR A 542 18.05 -6.87 22.02
CA TYR A 542 17.11 -6.69 23.13
C TYR A 542 17.39 -7.59 24.34
N CYS A 543 17.89 -8.81 24.12
CA CYS A 543 18.22 -9.73 25.20
C CYS A 543 19.72 -10.05 25.31
N HIS A 544 20.53 -9.58 24.36
CA HIS A 544 21.97 -9.82 24.26
C HIS A 544 22.38 -11.29 24.23
N GLN A 545 21.45 -12.19 23.91
CA GLN A 545 21.75 -13.59 23.66
C GLN A 545 22.15 -13.77 22.18
N PRO A 546 23.12 -14.67 21.89
CA PRO A 546 23.48 -15.00 20.53
C PRO A 546 22.30 -15.69 19.82
N PHE A 547 22.16 -15.42 18.52
CA PHE A 547 21.23 -16.18 17.68
C PHE A 547 21.78 -17.56 17.36
N HIS A 548 20.90 -18.49 17.00
CA HIS A 548 21.30 -19.74 16.36
C HIS A 548 22.09 -19.46 15.06
N ALA A 549 23.00 -20.38 14.70
CA ALA A 549 23.84 -20.22 13.51
C ALA A 549 23.01 -20.08 12.22
N ASP A 550 21.88 -20.77 12.13
CA ASP A 550 20.94 -20.73 11.01
C ASP A 550 19.95 -19.54 11.07
N LEU A 551 20.01 -18.74 12.14
CA LEU A 551 19.10 -17.63 12.44
C LEU A 551 17.61 -18.04 12.39
N ALA A 552 17.30 -19.30 12.74
CA ALA A 552 15.92 -19.80 12.79
C ALA A 552 15.09 -19.13 13.89
N ASP A 553 15.74 -18.71 14.96
CA ASP A 553 15.21 -18.00 16.14
C ASP A 553 15.13 -16.46 15.96
N ALA A 554 15.79 -15.93 14.91
CA ALA A 554 15.82 -14.52 14.57
C ALA A 554 14.69 -14.09 13.63
N GLU A 555 13.97 -13.05 14.03
CA GLU A 555 12.95 -12.36 13.25
C GLU A 555 13.44 -10.98 12.79
N ILE A 556 12.99 -10.54 11.62
CA ILE A 556 13.18 -9.15 11.18
C ILE A 556 12.19 -8.28 11.95
N GLU A 557 12.74 -7.39 12.74
CA GLU A 557 12.04 -6.49 13.64
C GLU A 557 11.96 -5.08 13.05
N HIS A 558 10.83 -4.40 13.31
CA HIS A 558 10.60 -3.00 12.94
C HIS A 558 10.74 -2.12 14.17
N ILE A 559 11.86 -1.38 14.27
CA ILE A 559 12.19 -0.54 15.44
C ILE A 559 11.02 0.40 15.74
N LEU A 560 10.55 1.14 14.74
CA LEU A 560 9.23 1.77 14.71
C LEU A 560 8.21 0.79 14.09
N PRO A 561 7.22 0.31 14.85
CA PRO A 561 6.23 -0.65 14.37
C PRO A 561 5.38 -0.14 13.19
N ARG A 562 4.97 -1.06 12.32
CA ARG A 562 4.06 -0.76 11.19
C ARG A 562 2.70 -0.23 11.65
N ALA A 563 2.20 -0.67 12.80
CA ALA A 563 0.96 -0.18 13.38
C ALA A 563 0.98 1.34 13.65
N LEU A 564 2.19 1.89 13.84
CA LEU A 564 2.46 3.31 14.06
C LEU A 564 2.97 4.03 12.80
N GLY A 565 2.88 3.39 11.62
CA GLY A 565 3.31 3.97 10.35
C GLY A 565 4.77 3.66 9.95
N GLY A 566 5.48 2.84 10.74
CA GLY A 566 6.85 2.42 10.44
C GLY A 566 7.02 1.80 9.06
N SER A 567 8.09 2.18 8.36
CA SER A 567 8.36 1.78 6.98
C SER A 567 9.25 0.53 6.90
N ASP A 568 9.33 -0.08 5.70
CA ASP A 568 10.25 -1.19 5.40
C ASP A 568 11.66 -0.70 4.98
N GLN A 569 12.01 0.54 5.32
CA GLN A 569 13.35 1.05 5.07
C GLN A 569 14.35 0.34 5.98
N GLN A 570 15.53 0.00 5.44
CA GLN A 570 16.56 -0.75 6.19
C GLN A 570 16.99 -0.07 7.51
N VAL A 571 16.91 1.26 7.58
CA VAL A 571 17.15 2.04 8.82
C VAL A 571 16.16 1.73 9.95
N ASN A 572 14.95 1.27 9.61
CA ASN A 572 13.91 0.86 10.55
C ASN A 572 13.93 -0.64 10.86
N LEU A 573 14.82 -1.41 10.23
CA LEU A 573 14.83 -2.87 10.35
C LEU A 573 16.05 -3.33 11.15
N THR A 574 15.83 -4.18 12.14
CA THR A 574 16.90 -4.96 12.78
C THR A 574 16.50 -6.43 12.88
N VAL A 575 17.31 -7.27 13.51
CA VAL A 575 16.90 -8.62 13.91
C VAL A 575 16.70 -8.69 15.41
N ALA A 576 15.76 -9.52 15.84
CA ALA A 576 15.48 -9.78 17.25
C ALA A 576 15.03 -11.23 17.43
N HIS A 577 15.18 -11.78 18.62
CA HIS A 577 14.54 -13.05 18.93
C HIS A 577 13.02 -12.88 18.89
N THR A 578 12.32 -13.94 18.48
CA THR A 578 10.85 -13.97 18.40
C THR A 578 10.18 -13.49 19.69
N HIS A 579 10.64 -13.97 20.85
CA HIS A 579 10.09 -13.57 22.15
C HIS A 579 10.34 -12.08 22.47
N CYS A 580 11.52 -11.52 22.16
CA CYS A 580 11.81 -10.10 22.37
C CYS A 580 10.95 -9.20 21.46
N ASN A 581 10.78 -9.59 20.20
CA ASN A 581 9.94 -8.87 19.25
C ASN A 581 8.47 -8.88 19.70
N HIS A 582 7.99 -10.03 20.19
CA HIS A 582 6.66 -10.16 20.79
C HIS A 582 6.49 -9.31 22.05
N GLU A 583 7.49 -9.26 22.92
CA GLU A 583 7.48 -8.46 24.14
C GLU A 583 7.42 -6.96 23.84
N LYS A 584 8.17 -6.48 22.84
CA LYS A 584 8.13 -5.08 22.36
C LYS A 584 6.75 -4.69 21.82
N HIS A 585 6.10 -5.60 21.11
CA HIS A 585 4.80 -5.37 20.47
C HIS A 585 4.79 -4.10 19.57
N ASP A 586 3.73 -3.30 19.66
CA ASP A 586 3.49 -2.11 18.83
C ASP A 586 4.05 -0.86 19.53
N GLN A 587 5.23 -0.97 20.13
CA GLN A 587 5.93 0.11 20.82
C GLN A 587 7.33 0.34 20.26
N LEU A 588 7.92 1.52 20.53
CA LEU A 588 9.35 1.80 20.31
C LEU A 588 10.20 1.12 21.40
N PRO A 589 11.50 0.84 21.18
CA PRO A 589 12.35 0.21 22.20
C PRO A 589 12.36 0.97 23.53
N HIS A 590 12.52 2.30 23.51
CA HIS A 590 12.49 3.12 24.72
C HIS A 590 11.10 3.13 25.39
N ALA A 591 10.02 3.09 24.61
CA ALA A 591 8.68 3.00 25.20
C ALA A 591 8.42 1.64 25.87
N ALA A 592 9.00 0.57 25.34
CA ALA A 592 8.87 -0.77 25.90
C ALA A 592 9.76 -0.99 27.14
N TRP A 593 10.97 -0.42 27.15
CA TRP A 593 11.99 -0.76 28.14
C TRP A 593 12.77 0.41 28.73
N GLY A 594 12.45 1.66 28.41
CA GLY A 594 13.21 2.84 28.84
C GLY A 594 13.26 3.05 30.36
N GLU A 595 12.23 2.60 31.09
CA GLU A 595 12.20 2.59 32.56
C GLU A 595 12.67 1.26 33.17
N ALA A 596 13.06 0.26 32.35
CA ALA A 596 13.50 -1.04 32.86
C ALA A 596 15.00 -1.05 33.17
N ASP A 597 15.41 -1.80 34.18
CA ASP A 597 16.82 -1.93 34.61
C ASP A 597 17.78 -2.35 33.47
N ARG A 598 17.25 -2.99 32.42
CA ARG A 598 18.02 -3.40 31.26
C ARG A 598 18.31 -2.29 30.25
N TRP A 599 17.62 -1.15 30.30
CA TRP A 599 17.76 -0.07 29.30
C TRP A 599 19.20 0.41 29.09
N PRO A 600 20.01 0.66 30.14
CA PRO A 600 21.39 1.12 29.96
C PRO A 600 22.23 0.16 29.12
N CYS A 601 21.98 -1.15 29.27
CA CYS A 601 22.64 -2.18 28.48
C CYS A 601 22.17 -2.15 27.01
N LEU A 602 20.87 -1.99 26.76
CA LEU A 602 20.31 -1.90 25.41
C LEU A 602 20.81 -0.64 24.69
N GLU A 603 20.88 0.49 25.40
CA GLU A 603 21.40 1.74 24.88
C GLU A 603 22.87 1.61 24.49
N ARG A 604 23.70 1.02 25.36
CA ARG A 604 25.11 0.75 25.06
C ARG A 604 25.26 -0.11 23.82
N PHE A 605 24.54 -1.24 23.76
CA PHE A 605 24.56 -2.13 22.59
C PHE A 605 24.17 -1.40 21.30
N ALA A 606 23.09 -0.61 21.36
CA ALA A 606 22.65 0.18 20.23
C ALA A 606 23.72 1.18 19.75
N ARG A 607 24.41 1.87 20.66
CA ARG A 607 25.49 2.82 20.34
C ARG A 607 26.72 2.15 19.74
N GLU A 608 27.01 0.90 20.11
CA GLU A 608 28.11 0.11 19.56
C GLU A 608 27.83 -0.39 18.14
N HIS A 609 26.60 -0.84 17.88
CA HIS A 609 26.24 -1.55 16.65
C HIS A 609 25.48 -0.72 15.61
N PHE A 610 24.68 0.28 16.03
CA PHE A 610 23.90 1.11 15.12
C PHE A 610 24.53 2.47 14.86
N LYS A 611 24.27 3.05 13.69
CA LYS A 611 24.79 4.35 13.27
C LYS A 611 23.71 5.20 12.61
N GLY A 612 23.88 6.52 12.69
CA GLY A 612 23.02 7.50 12.02
C GLY A 612 21.55 7.37 12.42
N LEU A 613 20.66 7.40 11.42
CA LEU A 613 19.21 7.43 11.62
C LEU A 613 18.67 6.21 12.37
N LYS A 614 19.27 5.02 12.17
CA LYS A 614 18.85 3.81 12.89
C LYS A 614 19.10 3.94 14.40
N LEU A 615 20.26 4.48 14.78
CA LEU A 615 20.59 4.72 16.19
C LEU A 615 19.64 5.74 16.82
N GLN A 616 19.40 6.86 16.13
CA GLN A 616 18.46 7.88 16.58
C GLN A 616 17.05 7.29 16.79
N LEU A 617 16.59 6.45 15.85
CA LEU A 617 15.29 5.81 15.94
C LEU A 617 15.21 4.79 17.09
N PHE A 618 16.25 3.99 17.29
CA PHE A 618 16.28 2.99 18.35
C PHE A 618 16.23 3.62 19.75
N LEU A 619 16.93 4.76 19.92
CA LEU A 619 17.00 5.51 21.17
C LEU A 619 15.89 6.57 21.32
N HIS A 620 14.93 6.64 20.38
CA HIS A 620 13.93 7.71 20.36
C HIS A 620 13.02 7.64 21.60
N GLN A 621 13.03 8.70 22.40
CA GLN A 621 12.28 8.81 23.65
C GLN A 621 10.92 9.51 23.49
N GLY A 622 10.75 10.24 22.39
CA GLY A 622 9.54 11.00 22.10
C GLY A 622 8.38 10.13 21.62
N ASN A 623 7.28 10.78 21.23
CA ASN A 623 6.11 10.07 20.74
C ASN A 623 6.37 9.41 19.35
N PRO A 624 5.54 8.43 18.95
CA PRO A 624 5.71 7.75 17.66
C PRO A 624 5.61 8.64 16.42
N GLU A 625 4.96 9.81 16.50
CA GLU A 625 4.82 10.73 15.35
C GLU A 625 6.15 11.40 15.03
N GLU A 626 6.92 11.78 16.05
CA GLU A 626 8.28 12.30 15.91
C GLU A 626 9.24 11.23 15.36
N ALA A 627 9.17 10.01 15.88
CA ALA A 627 9.95 8.88 15.36
C ALA A 627 9.61 8.58 13.88
N LEU A 628 8.34 8.71 13.51
CA LEU A 628 7.89 8.57 12.13
C LEU A 628 8.47 9.66 11.22
N ALA A 629 8.59 10.89 11.72
CA ALA A 629 9.19 12.01 10.98
C ALA A 629 10.67 11.75 10.63
N LEU A 630 11.42 11.07 11.51
CA LEU A 630 12.80 10.65 11.24
C LEU A 630 12.91 9.69 10.04
N LEU A 631 11.96 8.75 9.93
CA LEU A 631 11.91 7.73 8.87
C LEU A 631 11.30 8.22 7.55
N ALA A 632 10.88 9.48 7.47
CA ALA A 632 10.41 10.05 6.23
C ALA A 632 11.61 10.42 5.33
N PRO A 633 11.94 9.57 4.33
CA PRO A 633 11.93 10.12 2.98
C PRO A 633 10.64 9.72 2.25
N PRO A 634 10.02 10.65 1.49
CA PRO A 634 8.63 10.50 1.08
C PRO A 634 8.44 9.29 0.16
N ALA A 635 7.51 8.40 0.50
CA ALA A 635 6.89 7.52 -0.48
C ALA A 635 6.40 8.32 -1.72
N ASP A 636 6.18 9.64 -1.54
CA ASP A 636 5.89 10.61 -2.58
C ASP A 636 7.00 10.76 -3.64
N LEU A 637 8.29 10.70 -3.29
CA LEU A 637 9.37 11.00 -4.26
C LEU A 637 9.46 9.98 -5.41
N THR A 638 9.29 8.69 -5.10
CA THR A 638 9.30 7.63 -6.13
C THR A 638 8.04 7.73 -7.01
N GLN A 639 6.91 8.11 -6.42
CA GLN A 639 5.67 8.31 -7.15
C GLN A 639 5.74 9.55 -8.05
N THR A 640 6.27 10.66 -7.55
CA THR A 640 6.53 11.89 -8.32
C THR A 640 7.45 11.65 -9.50
N ALA A 641 8.54 10.87 -9.31
CA ALA A 641 9.41 10.49 -10.42
C ALA A 641 8.68 9.67 -11.50
N TYR A 642 7.78 8.76 -11.10
CA TYR A 642 6.98 8.01 -12.06
C TYR A 642 5.93 8.90 -12.75
N ILE A 643 5.29 9.82 -12.03
CA ILE A 643 4.36 10.79 -12.61
C ILE A 643 5.06 11.64 -13.67
N ALA A 644 6.24 12.20 -13.37
CA ALA A 644 7.01 12.98 -14.33
C ALA A 644 7.37 12.19 -15.61
N ARG A 645 7.79 10.94 -15.47
CA ARG A 645 8.06 10.05 -16.63
C ARG A 645 6.80 9.78 -17.45
N ALA A 646 5.67 9.58 -16.78
CA ALA A 646 4.40 9.39 -17.45
C ALA A 646 3.92 10.67 -18.16
N LEU A 647 4.19 11.83 -17.58
CA LEU A 647 3.87 13.12 -18.18
C LEU A 647 4.69 13.44 -19.40
N ARG A 648 5.98 13.05 -19.43
CA ARG A 648 6.78 13.16 -20.66
C ARG A 648 6.07 12.48 -21.82
N GLY A 649 5.72 11.19 -21.68
CA GLY A 649 5.03 10.45 -22.74
C GLY A 649 3.71 11.09 -23.15
N LEU A 650 2.93 11.61 -22.19
CA LEU A 650 1.71 12.37 -22.48
C LEU A 650 2.00 13.63 -23.30
N CYS A 651 2.95 14.46 -22.86
CA CYS A 651 3.26 15.74 -23.49
C CYS A 651 3.85 15.57 -24.90
N LEU A 652 4.75 14.59 -25.08
CA LEU A 652 5.30 14.28 -26.40
C LEU A 652 4.19 13.85 -27.38
N LEU A 653 3.23 13.04 -26.94
CA LEU A 653 2.07 12.66 -27.73
C LEU A 653 1.14 13.85 -28.03
N ARG A 654 0.91 14.74 -27.06
CA ARG A 654 0.04 15.91 -27.23
C ARG A 654 0.60 16.92 -28.24
N GLN A 655 1.88 17.25 -28.11
CA GLN A 655 2.53 18.26 -28.94
C GLN A 655 3.14 17.69 -30.22
N ASN A 656 2.97 16.38 -30.48
CA ASN A 656 3.62 15.66 -31.56
C ASN A 656 5.15 15.84 -31.57
N TRP A 657 5.78 15.91 -30.39
CA TRP A 657 7.23 15.98 -30.22
C TRP A 657 7.86 14.58 -30.29
N LEU A 658 7.58 13.86 -31.37
CA LEU A 658 8.01 12.48 -31.60
C LEU A 658 8.98 12.43 -32.78
N THR A 659 9.73 11.33 -32.90
CA THR A 659 10.40 11.01 -34.17
C THR A 659 9.35 10.72 -35.26
N PRO A 660 9.73 10.74 -36.56
CA PRO A 660 8.81 10.36 -37.65
C PRO A 660 8.17 8.98 -37.47
N GLU A 661 8.87 8.05 -36.80
CA GLU A 661 8.39 6.70 -36.48
C GLU A 661 7.46 6.65 -35.26
N GLY A 662 7.20 7.79 -34.60
CA GLY A 662 6.35 7.88 -33.42
C GLY A 662 7.03 7.52 -32.10
N ARG A 663 8.37 7.62 -32.03
CA ARG A 663 9.16 7.30 -30.82
C ARG A 663 9.45 8.53 -29.97
N ASP A 664 9.80 8.28 -28.70
CA ASP A 664 10.42 9.30 -27.85
C ASP A 664 11.80 9.69 -28.44
N PRO A 665 12.04 10.97 -28.78
CA PRO A 665 13.27 11.41 -29.46
C PRO A 665 14.43 11.66 -28.48
N SER A 666 14.50 10.92 -27.37
CA SER A 666 15.54 11.12 -26.33
C SER A 666 16.97 10.80 -26.80
N ASP A 667 17.11 10.05 -27.88
CA ASP A 667 18.37 9.69 -28.52
C ASP A 667 18.79 10.66 -29.63
N GLN A 668 17.98 11.69 -29.91
CA GLN A 668 18.26 12.72 -30.90
C GLN A 668 18.65 14.03 -30.20
N PRO A 669 19.96 14.35 -30.10
CA PRO A 669 20.42 15.68 -29.69
C PRO A 669 19.73 16.77 -30.54
N GLY A 670 19.32 17.87 -29.91
CA GLY A 670 18.57 18.94 -30.58
C GLY A 670 17.14 18.58 -31.03
N GLY A 671 16.70 17.33 -30.86
CA GLY A 671 15.37 16.87 -31.24
C GLY A 671 14.26 17.48 -30.39
N PRO A 672 12.98 17.34 -30.79
CA PRO A 672 11.85 18.00 -30.14
C PRO A 672 11.61 17.54 -28.69
N GLY A 673 12.25 16.44 -28.26
CA GLY A 673 12.25 15.99 -26.87
C GLY A 673 12.88 16.98 -25.89
N GLN A 674 13.67 17.95 -26.39
CA GLN A 674 14.24 19.04 -25.60
C GLN A 674 13.20 20.11 -25.20
N PHE A 675 11.99 20.12 -25.76
CA PHE A 675 10.96 21.07 -25.34
C PHE A 675 10.23 20.63 -24.06
N PHE A 676 10.49 19.41 -23.59
CA PHE A 676 10.07 18.92 -22.28
C PHE A 676 11.25 18.93 -21.31
N GLN A 677 11.21 19.86 -20.36
CA GLN A 677 12.25 20.12 -19.39
C GLN A 677 11.89 19.55 -18.02
N LEU A 678 12.90 19.10 -17.28
CA LEU A 678 12.73 18.68 -15.89
C LEU A 678 13.62 19.56 -15.00
N THR A 679 13.08 20.05 -13.90
CA THR A 679 13.81 20.72 -12.83
C THR A 679 13.74 19.89 -11.53
N ASN A 680 14.32 20.39 -10.44
CA ASN A 680 14.32 19.74 -9.13
C ASN A 680 14.02 20.74 -8.01
N GLY A 681 13.49 20.22 -6.90
CA GLY A 681 13.08 21.05 -5.78
C GLY A 681 14.18 21.81 -5.05
N TYR A 682 15.44 21.39 -5.14
CA TYR A 682 16.55 22.18 -4.57
C TYR A 682 16.71 23.50 -5.31
N LEU A 683 16.70 23.45 -6.64
CA LEU A 683 16.76 24.64 -7.49
C LEU A 683 15.51 25.49 -7.33
N THR A 684 14.31 24.88 -7.38
CA THR A 684 13.03 25.59 -7.18
C THR A 684 13.02 26.32 -5.83
N ALA A 685 13.36 25.64 -4.73
CA ALA A 685 13.34 26.24 -3.39
C ALA A 685 14.37 27.36 -3.21
N GLY A 686 15.55 27.22 -3.82
CA GLY A 686 16.58 28.26 -3.77
C GLY A 686 16.17 29.52 -4.53
N ILE A 687 15.63 29.36 -5.76
CA ILE A 687 15.12 30.49 -6.55
C ILE A 687 13.94 31.16 -5.82
N ARG A 688 13.01 30.37 -5.29
CA ARG A 688 11.85 30.89 -4.53
C ARG A 688 12.26 31.77 -3.35
N ARG A 689 13.28 31.36 -2.59
CA ARG A 689 13.87 32.16 -1.50
C ARG A 689 14.54 33.44 -2.00
N CYS A 690 15.34 33.35 -3.06
CA CYS A 690 15.98 34.53 -3.65
C CYS A 690 14.98 35.56 -4.16
N TRP A 691 13.81 35.11 -4.62
CA TRP A 691 12.72 35.97 -5.05
C TRP A 691 11.80 36.44 -3.93
N GLY A 692 12.13 36.10 -2.67
CA GLY A 692 11.36 36.42 -1.48
C GLY A 692 9.94 35.83 -1.47
N LEU A 693 9.63 34.87 -2.34
CA LEU A 693 8.24 34.40 -2.54
C LEU A 693 7.68 33.68 -1.30
N ASP A 694 8.54 33.20 -0.42
CA ASP A 694 8.15 32.59 0.87
C ASP A 694 7.41 33.61 1.77
N GLU A 695 7.69 34.90 1.64
CA GLU A 695 7.02 35.98 2.39
C GLU A 695 5.57 36.23 1.94
N LEU A 696 5.19 35.79 0.74
CA LEU A 696 3.84 36.01 0.20
C LEU A 696 2.79 35.11 0.86
N LEU A 697 3.21 34.01 1.50
CA LEU A 697 2.36 33.07 2.22
C LEU A 697 2.95 32.82 3.62
N PRO A 698 2.85 33.77 4.57
CA PRO A 698 3.44 33.63 5.89
C PRO A 698 2.82 32.44 6.65
N SER A 699 3.64 31.73 7.43
CA SER A 699 3.17 30.71 8.39
C SER A 699 3.01 31.36 9.75
N ALA A 700 1.92 31.03 10.46
CA ALA A 700 1.72 31.42 11.87
C ALA A 700 2.19 30.35 12.86
N LEU A 701 2.74 29.24 12.36
CA LEU A 701 3.21 28.08 13.15
C LEU A 701 4.73 27.89 13.06
N ASP A 702 5.38 28.52 12.08
CA ASP A 702 6.82 28.39 11.85
C ASP A 702 7.48 29.75 12.10
N ASP A 703 8.13 29.92 13.26
CA ASP A 703 8.87 31.15 13.62
C ASP A 703 10.14 31.34 12.77
N GLU A 704 10.58 30.27 12.08
CA GLU A 704 11.69 30.30 11.13
C GLU A 704 11.16 30.49 9.70
N GLY A 705 11.35 31.69 9.13
CA GLY A 705 10.91 32.03 7.77
C GLY A 705 11.16 30.93 6.74
N GLY A 706 10.08 30.40 6.14
CA GLY A 706 10.13 29.25 5.25
C GLY A 706 8.82 28.96 4.51
N LYS A 707 8.81 27.88 3.71
CA LYS A 707 7.65 27.47 2.90
C LYS A 707 6.45 27.11 3.78
N ASN A 708 5.38 27.90 3.73
CA ASN A 708 4.12 27.54 4.39
C ASN A 708 3.46 26.32 3.68
N ARG A 709 3.65 25.14 4.25
CA ARG A 709 3.09 23.87 3.72
C ARG A 709 1.61 23.68 4.05
N HIS A 710 1.04 24.52 4.92
CA HIS A 710 -0.36 24.49 5.31
C HIS A 710 -1.27 25.23 4.33
N ASP A 711 -0.71 26.12 3.52
CA ASP A 711 -1.41 26.81 2.42
C ASP A 711 -1.11 26.15 1.08
N LEU A 712 -2.12 25.55 0.44
CA LEU A 712 -2.00 24.85 -0.84
C LEU A 712 -1.53 25.75 -2.00
N ARG A 713 -1.67 27.07 -1.90
CA ARG A 713 -1.22 28.03 -2.93
C ARG A 713 0.29 28.01 -3.13
N HIS A 714 1.06 27.46 -2.19
CA HIS A 714 2.51 27.31 -2.38
C HIS A 714 2.87 26.49 -3.62
N HIS A 715 2.01 25.56 -4.06
CA HIS A 715 2.21 24.79 -5.29
C HIS A 715 2.19 25.68 -6.53
N ALA A 716 1.33 26.70 -6.55
CA ALA A 716 1.31 27.68 -7.62
C ALA A 716 2.60 28.53 -7.61
N LEU A 717 3.07 28.96 -6.43
CA LEU A 717 4.35 29.68 -6.33
C LEU A 717 5.51 28.86 -6.88
N ASP A 718 5.57 27.57 -6.54
CA ASP A 718 6.58 26.65 -7.09
C ASP A 718 6.44 26.52 -8.61
N ALA A 719 5.22 26.36 -9.13
CA ALA A 719 4.97 26.29 -10.57
C ALA A 719 5.41 27.57 -11.32
N ALA A 720 5.23 28.75 -10.74
CA ALA A 720 5.70 30.01 -11.31
C ALA A 720 7.24 30.06 -11.38
N VAL A 721 7.92 29.61 -10.33
CA VAL A 721 9.38 29.46 -10.31
C VAL A 721 9.84 28.45 -11.37
N ILE A 722 9.15 27.31 -11.47
CA ILE A 722 9.45 26.26 -12.44
C ILE A 722 9.32 26.78 -13.88
N ALA A 723 8.25 27.51 -14.19
CA ALA A 723 8.04 28.09 -15.52
C ALA A 723 9.18 29.05 -15.93
N CYS A 724 9.83 29.67 -14.94
CA CYS A 724 10.89 30.65 -15.14
C CYS A 724 12.29 30.08 -14.95
N THR A 725 12.41 28.79 -14.61
CA THR A 725 13.72 28.14 -14.43
C THR A 725 14.40 27.92 -15.78
N LEU A 726 15.51 28.63 -16.01
CA LEU A 726 16.22 28.61 -17.28
C LEU A 726 16.70 27.19 -17.65
N PRO A 727 16.59 26.76 -18.93
CA PRO A 727 17.00 25.42 -19.35
C PRO A 727 18.45 25.07 -18.98
N TRP A 728 19.40 26.01 -19.14
CA TRP A 728 20.80 25.76 -18.78
C TRP A 728 20.97 25.50 -17.28
N ALA A 729 20.22 26.20 -16.42
CA ALA A 729 20.26 26.00 -14.97
C ALA A 729 19.64 24.66 -14.57
N ALA A 730 18.59 24.23 -15.27
CA ALA A 730 17.97 22.92 -15.07
C ALA A 730 18.91 21.75 -15.46
N HIS A 731 19.84 21.95 -16.42
CA HIS A 731 20.75 20.91 -16.92
C HIS A 731 22.17 20.94 -16.34
N GLN A 732 22.58 21.98 -15.61
CA GLN A 732 23.92 22.00 -15.02
C GLN A 732 24.09 20.92 -13.93
N PRO A 733 25.07 19.99 -14.08
CA PRO A 733 25.39 19.07 -13.00
C PRO A 733 26.07 19.82 -11.85
N LEU A 734 25.84 19.39 -10.61
CA LEU A 734 26.56 19.86 -9.41
C LEU A 734 28.09 19.64 -9.47
N SER A 735 28.59 18.97 -10.52
CA SER A 735 29.93 18.40 -10.62
C SER A 735 30.93 19.17 -11.49
N ARG A 736 30.49 20.02 -12.42
CA ARG A 736 31.40 20.91 -13.17
C ARG A 736 31.56 22.18 -12.36
N GLY A 737 32.62 22.31 -11.55
CA GLY A 737 33.18 23.54 -10.93
C GLY A 737 32.25 24.65 -10.42
N GLY A 738 31.34 25.15 -11.25
CA GLY A 738 30.54 26.34 -11.08
C GLY A 738 29.58 26.43 -9.89
N TRP A 739 29.25 25.34 -9.18
CA TRP A 739 28.45 25.41 -7.93
C TRP A 739 29.24 25.10 -6.65
N ARG A 740 30.42 24.46 -6.74
CA ARG A 740 31.28 24.20 -5.57
C ARG A 740 32.19 25.37 -5.25
N GLU A 741 32.63 26.10 -6.26
CA GLU A 741 33.46 27.31 -6.11
C GLU A 741 32.59 28.56 -5.88
N ALA A 742 31.32 28.54 -6.30
CA ALA A 742 30.33 29.58 -6.03
C ALA A 742 28.91 28.96 -5.97
N PRO A 743 28.33 28.68 -4.79
CA PRO A 743 26.96 28.15 -4.70
C PRO A 743 25.96 29.05 -5.44
N PRO A 744 24.87 28.51 -6.02
CA PRO A 744 23.93 29.29 -6.82
C PRO A 744 23.36 30.51 -6.13
N PHE A 745 23.29 30.42 -4.81
CA PHE A 745 22.67 31.38 -3.92
C PHE A 745 23.69 32.01 -2.95
N GLY A 746 25.00 31.85 -3.24
CA GLY A 746 26.06 32.62 -2.59
C GLY A 746 25.94 34.11 -2.94
N SER A 747 26.48 34.99 -2.08
CA SER A 747 26.36 36.45 -2.23
C SER A 747 26.68 36.94 -3.65
N ALA A 748 27.75 36.42 -4.27
CA ALA A 748 28.22 36.81 -5.61
C ALA A 748 27.29 36.44 -6.79
N ARG A 749 26.34 35.50 -6.63
CA ARG A 749 25.38 35.10 -7.70
C ARG A 749 23.92 35.44 -7.37
N ARG A 750 23.62 35.97 -6.18
CA ARG A 750 22.26 36.41 -5.83
C ARG A 750 21.74 37.51 -6.77
N GLU A 751 22.61 38.42 -7.21
CA GLU A 751 22.28 39.42 -8.25
C GLU A 751 21.79 38.77 -9.55
N GLN A 752 22.42 37.68 -10.02
CA GLN A 752 22.07 36.99 -11.27
C GLN A 752 20.67 36.35 -11.25
N TRP A 753 20.12 36.11 -10.05
CA TRP A 753 18.76 35.61 -9.87
C TRP A 753 17.76 36.71 -9.54
N ARG A 754 18.19 37.94 -9.21
CA ARG A 754 17.32 39.08 -8.89
C ARG A 754 16.72 39.73 -10.15
N THR A 755 17.48 39.88 -11.23
CA THR A 755 17.03 40.55 -12.47
C THR A 755 16.92 39.55 -13.63
N PRO A 756 15.77 39.46 -14.31
CA PRO A 756 14.79 40.52 -14.58
C PRO A 756 13.39 40.29 -13.93
N PHE A 757 13.31 40.04 -12.60
CA PHE A 757 12.12 39.38 -12.01
C PHE A 757 11.28 40.18 -10.99
N ASP A 758 11.56 41.46 -10.72
CA ASP A 758 10.67 42.29 -9.88
C ASP A 758 9.24 42.38 -10.44
N HIS A 759 9.13 42.46 -11.78
CA HIS A 759 7.86 42.39 -12.51
C HIS A 759 7.12 41.06 -12.32
N LEU A 760 7.84 39.95 -12.15
CA LEU A 760 7.22 38.64 -11.94
C LEU A 760 6.74 38.49 -10.49
N ARG A 761 7.52 38.95 -9.51
CA ARG A 761 7.11 38.94 -8.09
C ARG A 761 5.85 39.78 -7.87
N SER A 762 5.77 40.97 -8.49
CA SER A 762 4.57 41.83 -8.40
C SER A 762 3.34 41.16 -9.03
N GLN A 763 3.49 40.56 -10.22
CA GLN A 763 2.42 39.80 -10.87
C GLN A 763 1.95 38.59 -10.03
N ILE A 764 2.88 37.84 -9.43
CA ILE A 764 2.54 36.74 -8.53
C ILE A 764 1.80 37.26 -7.31
N ARG A 765 2.32 38.31 -6.65
CA ARG A 765 1.70 38.93 -5.47
C ARG A 765 0.26 39.39 -5.75
N ALA A 766 0.02 39.98 -6.91
CA ALA A 766 -1.32 40.43 -7.32
C ALA A 766 -2.31 39.25 -7.52
N ARG A 767 -1.83 38.08 -7.97
CA ARG A 767 -2.68 36.93 -8.32
C ARG A 767 -2.90 35.94 -7.19
N VAL A 768 -2.00 35.85 -6.21
CA VAL A 768 -2.09 34.90 -5.08
C VAL A 768 -3.44 34.94 -4.32
N PRO A 769 -4.06 36.11 -4.07
CA PRO A 769 -5.39 36.18 -3.43
C PRO A 769 -6.49 35.48 -4.24
N ASP A 770 -6.40 35.50 -5.56
CA ASP A 770 -7.42 34.95 -6.47
C ASP A 770 -7.27 33.43 -6.70
N ILE A 771 -6.16 32.84 -6.25
CA ILE A 771 -5.91 31.41 -6.39
C ILE A 771 -6.85 30.64 -5.46
N VAL A 772 -7.85 30.00 -6.06
CA VAL A 772 -8.73 29.05 -5.38
C VAL A 772 -8.31 27.64 -5.77
N PRO A 773 -7.67 26.85 -4.87
CA PRO A 773 -7.26 25.50 -5.20
C PRO A 773 -8.46 24.66 -5.63
N THR A 774 -8.47 24.25 -6.89
CA THR A 774 -9.56 23.48 -7.48
C THR A 774 -9.44 22.05 -7.00
N GLN A 775 -10.46 21.50 -6.35
CA GLN A 775 -10.44 20.12 -5.88
C GLN A 775 -11.21 19.23 -6.85
N LYS A 776 -10.59 18.15 -7.31
CA LYS A 776 -11.31 17.11 -8.04
C LYS A 776 -12.30 16.43 -7.09
N VAL A 777 -13.58 16.83 -7.14
CA VAL A 777 -14.64 16.22 -6.34
C VAL A 777 -14.87 14.80 -6.86
N GLY A 778 -14.71 13.81 -5.98
CA GLY A 778 -14.98 12.43 -6.31
C GLY A 778 -16.49 12.20 -6.37
N THR A 779 -17.09 12.31 -7.56
CA THR A 779 -18.53 12.02 -7.80
C THR A 779 -18.89 10.53 -7.70
N SER A 780 -17.96 9.67 -7.27
CA SER A 780 -18.18 8.23 -7.31
C SER A 780 -19.14 7.78 -6.21
N ALA A 781 -20.31 7.27 -6.61
CA ALA A 781 -21.30 6.57 -5.77
C ALA A 781 -20.79 5.24 -5.13
N LYS A 782 -19.47 5.05 -5.02
CA LYS A 782 -18.81 3.79 -4.60
C LYS A 782 -17.89 4.02 -3.39
N GLN A 783 -18.36 4.79 -2.42
CA GLN A 783 -17.68 4.97 -1.14
C GLN A 783 -18.10 3.90 -0.13
N LYS A 784 -17.34 3.75 0.96
CA LYS A 784 -17.74 2.92 2.10
C LYS A 784 -19.02 3.53 2.67
N MET A 785 -20.12 2.78 2.67
CA MET A 785 -21.45 3.27 3.09
C MET A 785 -21.70 3.14 4.59
N MET A 786 -21.03 2.17 5.22
CA MET A 786 -21.25 1.77 6.60
C MET A 786 -19.91 1.43 7.26
N ASN A 787 -19.83 1.65 8.57
CA ASN A 787 -18.73 1.20 9.40
C ASN A 787 -18.71 -0.34 9.49
N THR A 788 -17.68 -0.89 10.13
CA THR A 788 -17.51 -2.35 10.24
C THR A 788 -17.91 -2.91 11.61
N THR A 789 -18.13 -2.04 12.59
CA THR A 789 -18.56 -2.41 13.94
C THR A 789 -20.03 -2.80 13.92
N ALA A 790 -20.32 -3.99 14.42
CA ALA A 790 -21.68 -4.50 14.58
C ALA A 790 -22.17 -4.21 16.00
N TYR A 791 -23.39 -3.71 16.12
CA TYR A 791 -24.07 -3.45 17.38
C TYR A 791 -25.31 -4.35 17.51
N GLY A 792 -25.56 -4.83 18.72
CA GLY A 792 -26.78 -5.59 19.05
C GLY A 792 -27.75 -4.74 19.88
N PRO A 793 -29.06 -4.86 19.67
CA PRO A 793 -30.06 -4.18 20.48
C PRO A 793 -30.17 -4.82 21.88
N ARG A 794 -30.35 -3.98 22.90
CA ARG A 794 -30.62 -4.35 24.28
C ARG A 794 -31.69 -3.45 24.88
N PRO A 795 -32.58 -3.98 25.74
CA PRO A 795 -33.52 -3.16 26.47
C PRO A 795 -32.81 -2.33 27.55
N GLN A 796 -33.21 -1.08 27.71
CA GLN A 796 -32.77 -0.20 28.79
C GLN A 796 -33.93 0.68 29.23
N ARG A 797 -34.13 0.78 30.55
CA ARG A 797 -35.10 1.73 31.11
C ARG A 797 -34.49 3.13 31.13
N ASP A 798 -35.22 4.10 30.60
CA ASP A 798 -34.83 5.51 30.69
C ASP A 798 -35.06 6.05 32.12
N ARG A 799 -34.71 7.33 32.34
CA ARG A 799 -34.90 8.00 33.64
C ARG A 799 -36.37 8.06 34.09
N LYS A 800 -37.33 7.87 33.18
CA LYS A 800 -38.78 7.88 33.42
C LYS A 800 -39.35 6.46 33.53
N GLY A 801 -38.49 5.43 33.58
CA GLY A 801 -38.89 4.02 33.69
C GLY A 801 -39.39 3.38 32.40
N LYS A 802 -39.44 4.13 31.29
CA LYS A 802 -39.88 3.65 29.97
C LYS A 802 -38.80 2.78 29.35
N GLU A 803 -39.20 1.62 28.83
CA GLU A 803 -38.29 0.73 28.14
C GLU A 803 -37.93 1.29 26.75
N THR A 804 -36.64 1.43 26.52
CA THR A 804 -36.05 1.92 25.27
C THR A 804 -35.03 0.90 24.76
N THR A 805 -34.77 0.90 23.47
CA THR A 805 -33.72 0.05 22.88
C THR A 805 -32.44 0.83 22.76
N VAL A 806 -31.36 0.33 23.37
CA VAL A 806 -30.00 0.82 23.14
C VAL A 806 -29.22 -0.19 22.32
N LEU A 807 -28.26 0.31 21.56
CA LEU A 807 -27.33 -0.50 20.82
C LEU A 807 -26.09 -0.73 21.69
N VAL A 808 -25.55 -1.95 21.69
CA VAL A 808 -24.31 -2.27 22.41
C VAL A 808 -23.32 -3.03 21.52
N THR A 809 -22.04 -2.90 21.81
CA THR A 809 -20.96 -3.71 21.21
C THR A 809 -20.09 -4.32 22.29
N ARG A 810 -19.43 -5.45 21.98
CA ARG A 810 -18.60 -6.17 22.95
C ARG A 810 -17.14 -5.73 22.84
N VAL A 811 -16.61 -5.11 23.89
CA VAL A 811 -15.24 -4.57 23.94
C VAL A 811 -14.41 -5.34 24.98
N PRO A 812 -13.14 -5.70 24.70
CA PRO A 812 -12.22 -6.21 25.72
C PRO A 812 -11.97 -5.18 26.82
N LEU A 813 -11.99 -5.61 28.08
CA LEU A 813 -11.78 -4.71 29.23
C LEU A 813 -10.41 -4.02 29.16
N VAL A 814 -9.36 -4.75 28.78
CA VAL A 814 -8.00 -4.21 28.56
C VAL A 814 -7.90 -3.12 27.48
N GLN A 815 -8.95 -2.91 26.68
CA GLN A 815 -9.02 -1.86 25.67
C GLN A 815 -9.86 -0.65 26.11
N LEU A 816 -10.58 -0.74 27.25
CA LEU A 816 -11.42 0.34 27.75
C LEU A 816 -10.58 1.40 28.45
N LYS A 817 -10.92 2.66 28.17
CA LYS A 817 -10.44 3.83 28.89
C LYS A 817 -11.36 4.14 30.06
N GLU A 818 -10.84 4.79 31.10
CA GLU A 818 -11.61 5.18 32.29
C GLU A 818 -12.93 5.90 31.95
N LYS A 819 -12.88 6.90 31.06
CA LYS A 819 -14.08 7.64 30.61
C LYS A 819 -15.18 6.76 29.98
N GLN A 820 -14.83 5.57 29.48
CA GLN A 820 -15.76 4.64 28.84
C GLN A 820 -16.35 3.62 29.83
N LEU A 821 -15.95 3.64 31.11
CA LEU A 821 -16.54 2.77 32.13
C LEU A 821 -18.02 3.07 32.33
N ASN A 822 -18.40 4.34 32.27
CA ASN A 822 -19.80 4.79 32.35
C ASN A 822 -20.67 4.28 31.20
N ASP A 823 -20.06 3.88 30.08
CA ASP A 823 -20.75 3.32 28.93
C ASP A 823 -20.99 1.80 29.05
N ILE A 824 -20.55 1.14 30.13
CA ILE A 824 -20.72 -0.31 30.30
C ILE A 824 -22.20 -0.67 30.53
N TYR A 825 -22.65 -1.70 29.81
CA TYR A 825 -23.99 -2.27 29.93
C TYR A 825 -23.94 -3.72 30.46
N PRO A 826 -24.84 -4.13 31.38
CA PRO A 826 -25.85 -3.31 32.05
C PRO A 826 -25.23 -2.42 33.16
N GLN A 827 -25.98 -1.44 33.65
CA GLN A 827 -25.50 -0.47 34.64
C GLN A 827 -25.06 -1.11 35.98
N VAL A 828 -25.63 -2.26 36.34
CA VAL A 828 -25.20 -3.06 37.49
C VAL A 828 -23.77 -3.57 37.31
N LEU A 829 -23.43 -4.06 36.12
CA LEU A 829 -22.08 -4.53 35.80
C LEU A 829 -21.08 -3.37 35.79
N MET A 830 -21.50 -2.20 35.29
CA MET A 830 -20.70 -0.98 35.37
C MET A 830 -20.33 -0.64 36.81
N ARG A 831 -21.32 -0.62 37.72
CA ARG A 831 -21.10 -0.33 39.16
C ARG A 831 -20.16 -1.33 39.82
N TYR A 832 -20.32 -2.63 39.52
CA TYR A 832 -19.42 -3.68 40.01
C TYR A 832 -17.97 -3.43 39.59
N ILE A 833 -17.74 -3.17 38.30
CA ILE A 833 -16.39 -2.93 37.76
C ILE A 833 -15.80 -1.62 38.31
N ALA A 834 -16.62 -0.58 38.46
CA ALA A 834 -16.19 0.70 39.04
C ALA A 834 -15.76 0.53 40.50
N ALA A 835 -16.55 -0.19 41.31
CA ALA A 835 -16.20 -0.50 42.70
C ALA A 835 -14.92 -1.34 42.80
N ALA A 836 -14.79 -2.37 41.96
CA ALA A 836 -13.58 -3.19 41.90
C ALA A 836 -12.34 -2.37 41.50
N LEU A 837 -12.48 -1.41 40.57
CA LEU A 837 -11.40 -0.52 40.18
C LEU A 837 -10.99 0.43 41.30
N SER A 838 -11.96 1.02 42.01
CA SER A 838 -11.70 1.85 43.19
C SER A 838 -10.95 1.09 44.27
N GLU A 839 -11.34 -0.15 44.54
CA GLU A 839 -10.66 -1.00 45.52
C GLU A 839 -9.25 -1.38 45.05
N PHE A 840 -9.10 -1.77 43.79
CA PHE A 840 -7.80 -2.12 43.22
C PHE A 840 -6.82 -0.95 43.29
N ARG A 841 -7.27 0.28 42.98
CA ARG A 841 -6.50 1.52 43.12
C ARG A 841 -6.05 1.76 44.56
N ARG A 842 -6.93 1.50 45.53
CA ARG A 842 -6.63 1.64 46.96
C ARG A 842 -5.54 0.67 47.42
N THR A 843 -5.56 -0.56 46.92
CA THR A 843 -4.63 -1.62 47.35
C THR A 843 -3.29 -1.61 46.61
N HIS A 844 -3.30 -1.29 45.31
CA HIS A 844 -2.12 -1.45 44.44
C HIS A 844 -1.64 -0.13 43.83
N GLY A 845 -2.31 1.01 44.06
CA GLY A 845 -1.96 2.29 43.43
C GLY A 845 -2.52 2.46 42.01
N ASP A 846 -2.63 3.72 41.56
CA ASP A 846 -3.26 4.06 40.27
C ASP A 846 -2.40 3.64 39.06
N GLU A 847 -1.08 3.61 39.23
CA GLU A 847 -0.10 3.17 38.22
C GLU A 847 -0.25 1.70 37.80
N HIS A 848 -0.78 0.85 38.68
CA HIS A 848 -1.05 -0.55 38.38
C HIS A 848 -2.43 -0.79 37.80
N ALA A 849 -3.35 0.18 37.90
CA ALA A 849 -4.71 0.08 37.38
C ALA A 849 -4.78 0.30 35.85
N PHE A 850 -3.78 0.98 35.28
CA PHE A 850 -3.74 1.36 33.86
C PHE A 850 -2.43 0.97 33.17
N GLN A 851 -2.47 0.80 31.85
CA GLN A 851 -1.31 0.47 31.03
C GLN A 851 -0.34 1.66 30.82
N GLN A 852 -0.73 2.89 31.16
CA GLN A 852 0.04 4.13 30.92
C GLN A 852 -0.20 5.13 32.07
N LYS A 853 0.85 5.85 32.52
CA LYS A 853 0.82 6.89 33.57
C LYS A 853 0.09 8.17 33.11
N ALA A 854 -1.22 8.11 32.87
CA ALA A 854 -2.02 9.30 32.57
C ALA A 854 -3.45 9.18 33.14
N PRO A 855 -3.81 9.97 34.18
CA PRO A 855 -5.16 9.95 34.73
C PRO A 855 -6.20 10.28 33.63
N ASN A 856 -7.35 9.59 33.64
CA ASN A 856 -8.49 9.74 32.72
C ASN A 856 -8.33 9.27 31.26
N THR A 857 -7.13 8.91 30.79
CA THR A 857 -6.91 8.49 29.38
C THR A 857 -6.30 7.11 29.20
N GLY A 858 -5.72 6.54 30.27
CA GLY A 858 -5.14 5.20 30.30
C GLY A 858 -6.15 4.09 30.04
N LYS A 859 -5.70 3.01 29.39
CA LYS A 859 -6.46 1.75 29.24
C LYS A 859 -6.30 0.90 30.49
N LEU A 860 -7.33 0.14 30.87
CA LEU A 860 -7.27 -0.79 32.01
C LEU A 860 -6.10 -1.79 31.89
N SER A 861 -5.39 -2.01 32.98
CA SER A 861 -4.25 -2.93 33.02
C SER A 861 -4.71 -4.41 32.96
N PRO A 862 -3.89 -5.31 32.38
CA PRO A 862 -4.16 -6.75 32.45
C PRO A 862 -4.25 -7.28 33.88
N ALA A 863 -3.46 -6.72 34.80
CA ALA A 863 -3.46 -7.10 36.22
C ALA A 863 -4.81 -6.82 36.88
N PHE A 864 -5.36 -5.62 36.68
CA PHE A 864 -6.71 -5.31 37.18
C PHE A 864 -7.76 -6.21 36.53
N VAL A 865 -7.71 -6.41 35.21
CA VAL A 865 -8.72 -7.23 34.51
C VAL A 865 -8.71 -8.69 34.98
N ALA A 866 -7.56 -9.21 35.40
CA ALA A 866 -7.44 -10.56 35.94
C ALA A 866 -8.19 -10.78 37.27
N THR A 867 -8.48 -9.71 38.03
CA THR A 867 -9.22 -9.83 39.30
C THR A 867 -10.74 -9.94 39.10
N LEU A 868 -11.25 -9.56 37.93
CA LEU A 868 -12.68 -9.43 37.67
C LEU A 868 -13.36 -10.76 37.37
N HIS A 869 -14.33 -11.14 38.20
CA HIS A 869 -15.12 -12.36 38.06
C HIS A 869 -16.61 -12.05 38.15
N ASN A 870 -17.43 -12.81 37.42
CA ASN A 870 -18.87 -12.65 37.47
C ASN A 870 -19.40 -13.15 38.84
N PRO A 871 -20.06 -12.30 39.65
CA PRO A 871 -20.44 -12.67 41.01
C PRO A 871 -21.38 -13.88 41.11
N GLY A 872 -22.22 -14.12 40.10
CA GLY A 872 -23.19 -15.23 40.11
C GLY A 872 -22.65 -16.54 39.55
N THR A 873 -21.58 -16.50 38.73
CA THR A 873 -21.06 -17.70 38.05
C THR A 873 -19.59 -18.00 38.35
N GLY A 874 -18.89 -17.11 39.06
CA GLY A 874 -17.45 -17.20 39.33
C GLY A 874 -16.56 -17.09 38.10
N ARG A 875 -17.10 -16.84 36.90
CA ARG A 875 -16.32 -16.85 35.65
C ARG A 875 -15.54 -15.55 35.43
N PRO A 876 -14.31 -15.60 34.92
CA PRO A 876 -13.54 -14.41 34.58
C PRO A 876 -14.25 -13.52 33.55
N ILE A 877 -14.19 -12.20 33.75
CA ILE A 877 -14.77 -11.21 32.84
C ILE A 877 -13.66 -10.64 31.96
N HIS A 878 -13.57 -11.09 30.71
CA HIS A 878 -12.56 -10.54 29.75
C HIS A 878 -13.11 -9.45 28.84
N LYS A 879 -14.43 -9.39 28.66
CA LYS A 879 -15.10 -8.49 27.71
C LYS A 879 -16.46 -8.08 28.25
N VAL A 880 -16.82 -6.83 28.04
CA VAL A 880 -18.11 -6.26 28.47
C VAL A 880 -18.87 -5.69 27.29
N HIS A 881 -20.19 -5.53 27.45
CA HIS A 881 -20.97 -4.74 26.50
C HIS A 881 -20.81 -3.26 26.85
N VAL A 882 -20.65 -2.45 25.81
CA VAL A 882 -20.52 -1.00 25.91
C VAL A 882 -21.61 -0.39 25.04
N LEU A 883 -22.24 0.67 25.53
CA LEU A 883 -23.21 1.46 24.80
C LEU A 883 -22.60 1.91 23.47
N GLY A 884 -23.33 1.61 22.40
CA GLY A 884 -22.98 1.91 21.03
C GLY A 884 -23.45 3.30 20.62
N LYS A 885 -23.55 3.49 19.31
CA LYS A 885 -24.03 4.74 18.73
C LYS A 885 -25.56 4.83 18.77
N ASP A 886 -26.06 6.07 18.63
CA ASP A 886 -27.49 6.36 18.48
C ASP A 886 -28.14 5.43 17.44
N PRO A 887 -29.22 4.70 17.79
CA PRO A 887 -29.95 3.86 16.86
C PRO A 887 -30.34 4.56 15.55
N ALA A 888 -30.64 5.87 15.59
CA ALA A 888 -31.00 6.65 14.40
C ALA A 888 -29.82 6.88 13.44
N ALA A 889 -28.57 6.75 13.92
CA ALA A 889 -27.36 6.78 13.09
C ALA A 889 -26.98 5.40 12.53
N CYS A 890 -27.69 4.35 12.93
CA CYS A 890 -27.44 2.98 12.53
C CYS A 890 -28.50 2.46 11.55
N ARG A 891 -28.15 1.37 10.87
CA ARG A 891 -29.07 0.58 10.05
C ARG A 891 -28.97 -0.89 10.43
N GLU A 892 -30.11 -1.55 10.54
CA GLU A 892 -30.16 -2.99 10.64
C GLU A 892 -29.73 -3.63 9.31
N VAL A 893 -28.65 -4.40 9.34
CA VAL A 893 -28.07 -5.10 8.17
C VAL A 893 -28.41 -6.58 8.15
N ARG A 894 -28.78 -7.14 9.30
CA ARG A 894 -29.30 -8.50 9.56
C ARG A 894 -30.14 -8.45 10.83
N PRO A 895 -31.04 -9.42 11.07
CA PRO A 895 -31.83 -9.48 12.30
C PRO A 895 -30.98 -9.23 13.55
N ASN A 896 -31.31 -8.20 14.31
CA ASN A 896 -30.63 -7.78 15.54
C ASN A 896 -29.15 -7.36 15.36
N VAL A 897 -28.75 -6.95 14.16
CA VAL A 897 -27.38 -6.47 13.87
C VAL A 897 -27.43 -5.11 13.19
N PHE A 898 -27.00 -4.10 13.93
CA PHE A 898 -26.98 -2.71 13.51
C PHE A 898 -25.58 -2.24 13.18
N VAL A 899 -25.45 -1.37 12.19
CA VAL A 899 -24.17 -0.80 11.77
C VAL A 899 -24.36 0.69 11.46
N GLU A 900 -23.46 1.52 11.95
CA GLU A 900 -23.44 2.97 11.73
C GLU A 900 -23.10 3.30 10.25
N TYR A 901 -23.68 4.35 9.69
CA TYR A 901 -23.19 4.88 8.42
C TYR A 901 -21.84 5.59 8.58
N THR A 902 -21.11 5.77 7.48
CA THR A 902 -19.81 6.46 7.48
C THR A 902 -19.99 7.97 7.53
N ASP A 903 -20.36 8.57 6.41
CA ASP A 903 -20.54 10.01 6.21
C ASP A 903 -21.86 10.25 5.49
N ALA A 904 -22.51 11.38 5.76
CA ALA A 904 -23.63 11.81 4.93
C ALA A 904 -23.14 12.16 3.51
N THR A 905 -23.94 11.80 2.51
CA THR A 905 -23.61 12.06 1.10
C THR A 905 -24.05 13.45 0.65
N ALA A 906 -25.07 14.01 1.29
CA ALA A 906 -25.57 15.36 1.12
C ALA A 906 -26.28 15.81 2.40
N TYR A 907 -26.50 17.12 2.52
CA TYR A 907 -27.18 17.74 3.65
C TYR A 907 -28.31 18.60 3.11
N LEU A 908 -29.55 18.20 3.37
CA LEU A 908 -30.75 18.87 2.87
C LEU A 908 -31.25 19.84 3.93
N VAL A 909 -31.47 21.09 3.55
CA VAL A 909 -31.91 22.14 4.46
C VAL A 909 -33.37 22.47 4.21
N TYR A 910 -34.15 22.44 5.28
CA TYR A 910 -35.59 22.71 5.29
C TYR A 910 -35.92 23.81 6.30
N PRO A 911 -37.06 24.51 6.14
CA PRO A 911 -37.63 25.30 7.21
C PRO A 911 -38.02 24.38 8.37
N ASP A 912 -37.67 24.72 9.61
CA ASP A 912 -38.08 23.93 10.79
C ASP A 912 -39.57 24.23 11.12
N PRO A 913 -40.47 23.24 11.03
CA PRO A 913 -41.89 23.46 11.28
C PRO A 913 -42.25 23.58 12.77
N LYS A 914 -41.34 23.19 13.70
CA LYS A 914 -41.61 23.16 15.15
C LYS A 914 -41.03 24.32 15.92
N LYS A 915 -39.99 24.96 15.37
CA LYS A 915 -39.31 26.11 15.95
C LYS A 915 -39.36 27.23 14.91
N GLY A 916 -40.37 28.10 15.02
CA GLY A 916 -40.49 29.25 14.15
C GLY A 916 -39.17 30.03 14.14
N ARG A 917 -38.62 30.28 12.94
CA ARG A 917 -37.34 30.97 12.66
C ARG A 917 -36.06 30.12 12.79
N THR A 918 -36.09 28.81 12.51
CA THR A 918 -34.86 28.00 12.37
C THR A 918 -34.87 27.06 11.16
N TRP A 919 -33.68 26.64 10.72
CA TRP A 919 -33.50 25.67 9.63
C TRP A 919 -33.24 24.27 10.20
N ALA A 920 -33.92 23.27 9.67
CA ALA A 920 -33.68 21.86 9.97
C ALA A 920 -32.78 21.21 8.91
N VAL A 921 -31.84 20.36 9.32
CA VAL A 921 -30.91 19.68 8.42
C VAL A 921 -31.15 18.18 8.41
N TYR A 922 -31.40 17.63 7.23
CA TYR A 922 -31.45 16.19 7.01
C TYR A 922 -30.15 15.68 6.41
N LEU A 923 -29.56 14.68 7.07
CA LEU A 923 -28.33 14.02 6.65
C LEU A 923 -28.67 12.86 5.71
N VAL A 924 -28.41 13.01 4.41
CA VAL A 924 -28.67 11.96 3.41
C VAL A 924 -27.71 10.80 3.63
N LYS A 925 -28.24 9.67 4.08
CA LYS A 925 -27.44 8.48 4.38
C LYS A 925 -26.94 7.86 3.07
N PRO A 926 -25.77 7.19 3.05
CA PRO A 926 -25.18 6.67 1.81
C PRO A 926 -26.04 5.70 0.99
N TRP A 927 -27.02 5.04 1.61
CA TRP A 927 -27.93 4.11 0.93
C TRP A 927 -29.24 4.75 0.47
N GLU A 928 -29.53 5.98 0.89
CA GLU A 928 -30.74 6.70 0.50
C GLU A 928 -30.50 7.33 -0.87
N LYS A 929 -31.45 7.12 -1.80
CA LYS A 929 -31.42 7.83 -3.08
C LYS A 929 -32.18 9.13 -2.93
N LEU A 930 -31.60 10.23 -3.39
CA LEU A 930 -32.22 11.56 -3.33
C LEU A 930 -33.64 11.58 -3.94
N GLY A 931 -33.85 10.84 -5.03
CA GLY A 931 -35.17 10.71 -5.67
C GLY A 931 -36.22 10.01 -4.82
N GLN A 932 -35.84 9.09 -3.92
CA GLN A 932 -36.76 8.44 -2.99
C GLN A 932 -37.11 9.35 -1.82
N LEU A 933 -36.16 10.17 -1.35
CA LEU A 933 -36.41 11.14 -0.27
C LEU A 933 -37.38 12.24 -0.71
N ARG A 934 -37.36 12.65 -1.98
CA ARG A 934 -38.30 13.66 -2.53
C ARG A 934 -39.79 13.25 -2.48
N ALA A 935 -40.08 11.95 -2.32
CA ALA A 935 -41.46 11.48 -2.16
C ALA A 935 -41.97 11.58 -0.72
N SER A 936 -41.07 11.73 0.26
CA SER A 936 -41.39 11.71 1.70
C SER A 936 -41.02 13.00 2.43
N PHE A 937 -40.40 13.95 1.74
CA PHE A 937 -39.99 15.26 2.27
C PHE A 937 -40.37 16.35 1.27
N PRO A 938 -40.67 17.58 1.75
CA PRO A 938 -40.87 18.74 0.88
C PRO A 938 -39.60 19.04 0.06
N THR A 939 -39.70 19.94 -0.92
CA THR A 939 -38.51 20.36 -1.68
C THR A 939 -37.54 21.10 -0.74
N PRO A 940 -36.27 20.68 -0.64
CA PRO A 940 -35.30 21.38 0.22
C PRO A 940 -35.00 22.77 -0.33
N VAL A 941 -34.81 23.73 0.58
CA VAL A 941 -34.44 25.11 0.22
C VAL A 941 -33.00 25.17 -0.27
N TYR A 942 -32.13 24.33 0.30
CA TYR A 942 -30.75 24.19 -0.16
C TYR A 942 -30.24 22.76 0.02
N VAL A 943 -29.29 22.36 -0.84
CA VAL A 943 -28.61 21.06 -0.77
C VAL A 943 -27.12 21.29 -0.72
N PHE A 944 -26.51 21.05 0.45
CA PHE A 944 -25.05 21.10 0.59
C PHE A 944 -24.43 19.75 0.24
N GLN A 945 -23.32 19.80 -0.50
CA GLN A 945 -22.44 18.66 -0.73
C GLN A 945 -21.13 18.81 0.01
N LYS A 946 -20.56 17.68 0.46
CA LYS A 946 -19.23 17.68 1.08
C LYS A 946 -18.20 18.26 0.11
N LYS A 947 -17.40 19.21 0.60
CA LYS A 947 -16.37 19.99 -0.12
C LYS A 947 -16.89 20.99 -1.16
N GLN A 948 -18.21 21.24 -1.19
CA GLN A 948 -18.79 22.33 -1.99
C GLN A 948 -18.13 23.66 -1.61
N LEU A 949 -17.83 24.48 -2.61
CA LEU A 949 -17.30 25.82 -2.43
C LEU A 949 -18.45 26.76 -2.05
N ILE A 950 -18.21 27.58 -1.03
CA ILE A 950 -19.10 28.62 -0.52
C ILE A 950 -18.31 29.92 -0.56
N GLU A 951 -18.92 30.99 -1.04
CA GLU A 951 -18.30 32.31 -1.11
C GLU A 951 -19.02 33.26 -0.17
N PHE A 952 -18.24 33.92 0.69
CA PHE A 952 -18.72 35.01 1.53
C PHE A 952 -18.25 36.33 0.94
N PRO A 953 -19.17 37.20 0.47
CA PRO A 953 -18.81 38.46 -0.15
C PRO A 953 -18.31 39.50 0.87
N ARG A 954 -18.57 39.29 2.17
CA ARG A 954 -18.20 40.16 3.29
C ARG A 954 -17.87 39.30 4.52
N GLU A 955 -17.33 39.92 5.56
CA GLU A 955 -17.12 39.24 6.84
C GLU A 955 -18.45 38.74 7.42
N VAL A 956 -18.43 37.53 7.97
CA VAL A 956 -19.59 36.90 8.61
C VAL A 956 -19.27 36.67 10.08
N VAL A 957 -20.17 37.13 10.97
CA VAL A 957 -20.04 36.88 12.41
C VAL A 957 -20.32 35.40 12.68
N VAL A 958 -19.33 34.69 13.25
CA VAL A 958 -19.39 33.25 13.51
C VAL A 958 -19.83 32.98 14.95
N SER A 959 -19.32 33.76 15.89
CA SER A 959 -19.68 33.79 17.31
C SER A 959 -19.46 35.20 17.88
N ALA A 960 -19.78 35.42 19.16
CA ALA A 960 -19.54 36.70 19.84
C ALA A 960 -18.06 37.15 19.79
N THR A 961 -17.12 36.22 19.61
CA THR A 961 -15.68 36.47 19.64
C THR A 961 -14.97 36.20 18.32
N ASN A 962 -15.61 35.55 17.34
CA ASN A 962 -14.98 35.15 16.08
C ASN A 962 -15.73 35.67 14.85
N LYS A 963 -14.97 36.19 13.87
CA LYS A 963 -15.47 36.56 12.54
C LYS A 963 -14.78 35.72 11.47
N ALA A 964 -15.55 35.26 10.49
CA ALA A 964 -15.03 34.69 9.26
C ALA A 964 -14.81 35.81 8.26
N GLN A 965 -13.63 35.89 7.67
CA GLN A 965 -13.29 36.89 6.67
C GLN A 965 -14.06 36.67 5.35
N ALA A 966 -14.15 37.72 4.53
CA ALA A 966 -14.62 37.58 3.16
C ALA A 966 -13.71 36.61 2.39
N GLY A 967 -14.30 35.74 1.57
CA GLY A 967 -13.53 34.77 0.79
C GLY A 967 -14.24 33.45 0.55
N LYS A 968 -13.47 32.48 0.05
CA LYS A 968 -13.99 31.18 -0.39
C LYS A 968 -13.67 30.07 0.61
N TYR A 969 -14.70 29.34 0.99
CA TYR A 969 -14.69 28.29 2.01
C TYR A 969 -15.25 26.98 1.45
N ARG A 970 -14.91 25.86 2.09
CA ARG A 970 -15.41 24.52 1.76
C ARG A 970 -16.32 24.02 2.85
N PHE A 971 -17.50 23.56 2.45
CA PHE A 971 -18.43 22.87 3.33
C PHE A 971 -17.88 21.50 3.73
N MET A 972 -17.62 21.25 5.01
CA MET A 972 -17.00 19.99 5.47
C MET A 972 -18.03 19.00 5.99
N SER A 973 -18.92 19.45 6.88
CA SER A 973 -19.96 18.65 7.50
C SER A 973 -20.99 19.53 8.20
N CYS A 974 -22.19 19.01 8.40
CA CYS A 974 -23.15 19.53 9.36
C CYS A 974 -23.58 18.39 10.31
N ASN A 975 -23.78 18.66 11.60
CA ASN A 975 -24.37 17.69 12.52
C ASN A 975 -25.91 17.81 12.55
N LYS A 976 -26.60 16.89 13.27
CA LYS A 976 -28.07 16.93 13.42
C LYS A 976 -28.57 18.18 14.15
N ASN A 977 -27.71 18.83 14.94
CA ASN A 977 -28.04 20.03 15.70
C ASN A 977 -27.85 21.32 14.87
N GLY A 978 -27.46 21.21 13.59
CA GLY A 978 -27.26 22.36 12.72
C GLY A 978 -25.88 23.00 12.82
N ASN A 979 -24.91 22.44 13.54
CA ASN A 979 -23.55 22.99 13.54
C ASN A 979 -22.84 22.59 12.25
N VAL A 980 -22.44 23.59 11.47
CA VAL A 980 -21.74 23.47 10.19
C VAL A 980 -20.27 23.76 10.39
N ARG A 981 -19.41 22.90 9.83
CA ARG A 981 -17.97 23.10 9.79
C ARG A 981 -17.54 23.57 8.40
N LEU A 982 -16.87 24.71 8.34
CA LEU A 982 -16.32 25.30 7.11
C LEU A 982 -14.81 25.45 7.22
N CYS A 983 -14.09 25.30 6.10
CA CYS A 983 -12.64 25.44 6.05
C CYS A 983 -12.24 26.36 4.89
N PRO A 984 -11.28 27.30 5.03
CA PRO A 984 -10.79 28.11 3.92
C PRO A 984 -10.36 27.24 2.73
N ALA A 985 -10.72 27.63 1.51
CA ALA A 985 -10.53 26.79 0.33
C ALA A 985 -9.06 26.52 -0.02
N HIS A 986 -8.15 27.36 0.46
CA HIS A 986 -6.71 27.28 0.21
C HIS A 986 -5.94 26.46 1.27
N ILE A 987 -6.57 25.99 2.34
CA ILE A 987 -5.87 25.33 3.45
C ILE A 987 -5.88 23.80 3.34
N VAL A 988 -4.77 23.18 3.74
CA VAL A 988 -4.61 21.73 3.85
C VAL A 988 -5.50 21.19 4.98
N GLN A 989 -6.30 20.17 4.67
CA GLN A 989 -7.27 19.59 5.62
C GLN A 989 -6.57 18.67 6.64
N GLY A 990 -6.93 18.79 7.93
CA GLY A 990 -6.72 17.72 8.94
C GLY A 990 -5.52 17.84 9.87
N LYS A 991 -4.87 19.01 10.01
CA LYS A 991 -3.83 19.28 11.01
C LYS A 991 -4.27 20.35 12.02
N GLU A 992 -3.81 20.24 13.26
CA GLU A 992 -4.08 21.22 14.34
C GLU A 992 -3.25 22.51 14.14
N GLY A 993 -3.78 23.68 14.56
CA GLY A 993 -3.10 24.99 14.51
C GLY A 993 -4.03 26.17 14.14
N PHE A 994 -3.48 27.39 14.06
CA PHE A 994 -4.20 28.65 13.73
C PHE A 994 -3.52 29.45 12.60
N LEU A 995 -4.33 30.11 11.75
CA LEU A 995 -3.91 31.12 10.78
C LEU A 995 -3.40 32.38 11.50
N SER A 996 -2.61 33.21 10.82
CA SER A 996 -2.11 34.51 11.32
C SER A 996 -3.21 35.49 11.74
N ALA A 997 -4.45 35.26 11.28
CA ALA A 997 -5.65 36.01 11.67
C ALA A 997 -6.44 35.40 12.85
N GLY A 998 -5.85 34.42 13.59
CA GLY A 998 -6.49 33.78 14.75
C GLY A 998 -7.52 32.69 14.44
N LEU A 999 -7.73 32.34 13.17
CA LEU A 999 -8.69 31.31 12.75
C LEU A 999 -8.04 29.92 12.69
N PRO A 1000 -8.62 28.86 13.27
CA PRO A 1000 -8.01 27.54 13.26
C PRO A 1000 -7.85 26.94 11.84
N TYR A 1001 -6.70 26.32 11.55
CA TYR A 1001 -6.41 25.59 10.29
C TYR A 1001 -7.42 24.46 10.02
N TYR A 1002 -8.08 23.97 11.07
CA TYR A 1002 -9.10 22.94 10.98
C TYR A 1002 -10.51 23.47 10.62
N GLY A 1003 -10.61 24.76 10.29
CA GLY A 1003 -11.85 25.44 9.96
C GLY A 1003 -12.59 25.96 11.19
N PHE A 1004 -13.63 26.76 10.97
CA PHE A 1004 -14.50 27.25 12.03
C PHE A 1004 -15.87 26.57 11.98
N GLU A 1005 -16.58 26.60 13.11
CA GLU A 1005 -17.94 26.11 13.21
C GLU A 1005 -18.92 27.27 13.34
N LEU A 1006 -20.01 27.23 12.58
CA LEU A 1006 -21.14 28.15 12.72
C LEU A 1006 -22.45 27.38 12.67
N HIS A 1007 -23.51 27.93 13.25
CA HIS A 1007 -24.83 27.33 13.12
C HIS A 1007 -25.37 27.51 11.69
N ILE A 1008 -26.11 26.51 11.17
CA ILE A 1008 -26.69 26.49 9.82
C ILE A 1008 -27.56 27.72 9.55
N ARG A 1009 -28.18 28.27 10.58
CA ARG A 1009 -28.92 29.54 10.51
C ARG A 1009 -28.06 30.69 10.01
N HIS A 1010 -26.93 30.94 10.66
CA HIS A 1010 -26.03 32.03 10.27
C HIS A 1010 -25.44 31.78 8.88
N LEU A 1011 -25.23 30.51 8.51
CA LEU A 1011 -24.78 30.17 7.16
C LEU A 1011 -25.82 30.53 6.09
N MET A 1012 -27.08 30.16 6.32
CA MET A 1012 -28.17 30.45 5.38
C MET A 1012 -28.42 31.95 5.27
N GLU A 1013 -28.39 32.69 6.39
CA GLU A 1013 -28.47 34.15 6.42
C GLU A 1013 -27.32 34.80 5.61
N ALA A 1014 -26.08 34.33 5.80
CA ALA A 1014 -24.92 34.81 5.03
C ALA A 1014 -25.00 34.50 3.53
N LEU A 1015 -25.74 33.45 3.14
CA LEU A 1015 -26.01 33.09 1.74
C LEU A 1015 -27.21 33.84 1.15
N GLY A 1016 -27.82 34.77 1.89
CA GLY A 1016 -28.96 35.56 1.43
C GLY A 1016 -30.33 34.87 1.59
N TYR A 1017 -30.39 33.74 2.29
CA TYR A 1017 -31.66 33.11 2.67
C TYR A 1017 -32.14 33.71 4.00
N GLY A 1018 -33.13 34.58 3.94
CA GLY A 1018 -33.73 35.22 5.12
C GLY A 1018 -34.33 34.22 6.11
N ALA A 1019 -34.59 34.67 7.35
CA ALA A 1019 -35.14 33.83 8.43
C ALA A 1019 -36.58 33.33 8.19
N SER A 1020 -37.24 33.77 7.11
CA SER A 1020 -38.55 33.29 6.69
C SER A 1020 -38.43 32.39 5.45
N PRO A 1021 -39.02 31.19 5.46
CA PRO A 1021 -39.19 30.43 4.23
C PRO A 1021 -40.05 31.23 3.25
N PRO A 1022 -39.82 31.13 1.93
CA PRO A 1022 -40.78 31.66 0.98
C PRO A 1022 -42.15 31.04 1.26
N PRO A 1023 -43.26 31.80 1.13
CA PRO A 1023 -44.59 31.22 1.26
C PRO A 1023 -44.71 30.01 0.33
N PRO A 1024 -45.43 28.94 0.74
CA PRO A 1024 -45.67 27.82 -0.15
C PRO A 1024 -46.28 28.37 -1.43
N ALA A 1025 -45.65 28.09 -2.58
CA ALA A 1025 -46.17 28.50 -3.86
C ALA A 1025 -47.62 28.02 -3.96
N GLU A 1026 -48.56 28.97 -4.06
CA GLU A 1026 -49.94 28.64 -4.34
C GLU A 1026 -49.99 27.76 -5.58
N ALA A 1027 -50.68 26.64 -5.47
CA ALA A 1027 -50.86 25.70 -6.56
C ALA A 1027 -51.67 26.39 -7.66
N GLY A 1028 -51.01 27.07 -8.59
CA GLY A 1028 -51.69 27.69 -9.72
C GLY A 1028 -51.07 28.94 -10.31
N VAL A 1029 -49.75 29.01 -10.54
CA VAL A 1029 -49.22 29.93 -11.55
C VAL A 1029 -48.10 29.24 -12.32
N ALA A 1030 -48.24 29.23 -13.64
CA ALA A 1030 -47.36 28.54 -14.58
C ALA A 1030 -45.89 28.95 -14.39
N ALA A 1031 -45.02 27.97 -14.18
CA ALA A 1031 -43.59 28.16 -14.14
C ALA A 1031 -43.09 28.65 -15.52
N HIS A 1032 -42.36 29.77 -15.54
CA HIS A 1032 -41.49 30.12 -16.67
C HIS A 1032 -40.58 28.93 -17.05
N PRO A 1033 -40.29 28.75 -18.34
CA PRO A 1033 -39.55 27.58 -18.81
C PRO A 1033 -38.15 27.54 -18.17
N ARG A 1034 -37.85 26.41 -17.53
CA ARG A 1034 -36.49 26.10 -17.04
C ARG A 1034 -35.53 26.08 -18.23
N PRO A 1035 -34.28 26.59 -18.10
CA PRO A 1035 -33.24 26.24 -19.06
C PRO A 1035 -33.02 24.72 -19.00
N GLU A 1036 -33.17 24.06 -20.14
CA GLU A 1036 -32.92 22.62 -20.25
C GLU A 1036 -31.48 22.29 -19.83
N PRO A 1037 -31.26 21.20 -19.08
CA PRO A 1037 -29.91 20.71 -18.84
C PRO A 1037 -29.30 20.26 -20.18
N PRO A 1038 -28.01 20.55 -20.44
CA PRO A 1038 -27.38 20.11 -21.68
C PRO A 1038 -27.46 18.59 -21.78
N HIS A 1039 -28.21 18.12 -22.80
CA HIS A 1039 -28.35 16.72 -23.14
C HIS A 1039 -26.96 16.09 -23.34
N PRO A 1040 -26.66 14.93 -22.73
CA PRO A 1040 -25.47 14.18 -23.10
C PRO A 1040 -25.72 13.61 -24.48
N GLN A 1041 -25.18 14.25 -25.52
CA GLN A 1041 -25.13 13.67 -26.86
C GLN A 1041 -24.44 12.30 -26.76
N ARG A 1042 -25.24 11.25 -26.95
CA ARG A 1042 -24.77 9.94 -27.35
C ARG A 1042 -24.02 10.10 -28.66
N ARG A 1043 -22.69 10.04 -28.63
CA ARG A 1043 -21.92 9.72 -29.83
C ARG A 1043 -22.16 8.24 -30.16
N ARG A 1044 -23.05 7.98 -31.11
CA ARG A 1044 -22.89 6.88 -32.07
C ARG A 1044 -21.94 7.40 -33.16
N GLY A 1045 -21.00 6.56 -33.57
CA GLY A 1045 -19.84 6.88 -34.40
C GLY A 1045 -18.63 6.18 -33.81
#